data_AF-A0A2Z5YX21-F1
#
_entry.id   AF-A0A2Z5YX21-F1
#
_cell.length_a   1.000
_cell.length_b   1.000
_cell.length_c   1.000
_cell.angle_alpha   90.00
_cell.angle_beta   90.00
_cell.angle_gamma   90.00
#
_symmetry.space_group_name_H-M   'P 1'
#
loop_
_entity.id
_entity.type
_entity.pdbx_description
1 polymer ?
#
loop_
_entity_poly.entity_id
_entity_poly.type
_entity_poly.pdbx_seq_one_letter_code
_entity_poly.pdbx_strand_id
1 'polypeptide(L)'
;MLDLLDTAKLTDPSPTREAAPDIPPVTQLPGEHRLSEGAPAAMLPSDRERTRTLPRPAPFTLKSKRTLRLIVVAALDLLAVTLTLQIVMVLGYPAMGGGPLHKIGFVGQFALVTTLVLWLNGLYRHSWRFTRLADCIHLVRLVGIALFVAWSVSVAAVPMRLPDLPLLVTIPILHAALLIVVMTGMRIARRQLREARRVQGGTAVVHAPPRAARKAIVLGPPEWASSVIELVRGDPSAGLDVVGALLSEEGDAIGRLSGVPVLGGPEMLASAVVGLEERGRAPACLILCDAAAGSTAAQRAKIVERARKLDLEICRFSSRLGELLKSGEAGASPLLSTARLLGRPEFLMATQIVDECIRGRRILVTGAGGTIGGELSRQLAAFGPAEITLLDHAEHDLYEIDSQMRQACPTLPIRQALCSIRERDAVRAVFEQARPEIVFHAAALKHVPLVEENPCAGVHTNVVGTRNIADAVCEFGARAMVQVSTDKAVNPVGVMGATKRVGEIYSQALDLCGVDDPDAPRFITVRFGNVLGSSGSVVPLFTRQIEHGGPLTVTHPDITRYFMTVREAVQLILQSSSHALKRDTMRGNIYVLDMGEPVRILDLAQQMIRLAGYEPEVDMDIRIVGLRPGEKLFEELFDSCEEQVESSIPGIFEARSRPIPLPLLNQAIRRMERLIAERDEEEIRRVLHNLVRIPSGQADARMPFGDFASLMADYARGHFTVHSSGGETQTALATVTAAPLGQATKEPVPESVFFPASPPVRHVPIYLVKSETTLASRWPSYDPDEIEAVRDILSSGRVNALVHGEHTRNFETSFARFTGARRAIAVNNGTAALELALRALGVGSGHEVIVPARSFFATTSCVVAVGAEPVFADVDPVSQTICPESVERMIGPRTKAIIAVHLNGWPCDIAALKELCDRHRLLLVEDCAQAHGAAVGGQRVGSFGHAAAFSFCTDKIISTAGEGGMVVTSDEDVFLRAWAYKDHGKSHAKVHDGKAGSAFRFIHDSFGSNLRLTEAQAAIGTIQLAKLPDRLARRRANAEMLNRLLQDHPMMSVPQPGADITHAWYKYNLQVRVDRLQARSSVAEIVAELRERGITCGPGSCPDMSKEAAFASREVKTDGDLPSATALGPTNLMLAVDHLFDERHIQAIGSHVREVVA
;
A
#
# COMPACT_ATOMS: atom_id res chain seq x y z
N MET A 1 -50.27 -6.60 25.40
CA MET A 1 -50.90 -6.27 26.70
C MET A 1 -49.98 -5.27 27.37
N LEU A 2 -50.12 -3.96 27.14
CA LEU A 2 -51.11 -3.04 27.76
C LEU A 2 -51.07 -3.14 29.29
N ASP A 3 -50.40 -2.21 29.97
CA ASP A 3 -50.98 -1.00 30.60
C ASP A 3 -49.87 -0.24 31.37
N LEU A 4 -49.60 1.05 31.13
CA LEU A 4 -50.33 2.29 31.45
C LEU A 4 -50.32 2.66 32.96
N LEU A 5 -49.80 3.87 33.24
CA LEU A 5 -50.38 4.98 34.03
C LEU A 5 -49.24 5.86 34.60
N ASP A 6 -49.02 7.08 34.09
CA ASP A 6 -49.70 8.37 34.37
C ASP A 6 -49.11 9.11 35.59
N THR A 7 -48.31 10.16 35.36
CA THR A 7 -48.63 11.62 35.34
C THR A 7 -48.69 12.33 36.70
N ALA A 8 -47.89 13.39 36.85
CA ALA A 8 -48.28 14.64 37.52
C ALA A 8 -47.27 15.78 37.25
N LYS A 9 -47.82 16.95 36.90
CA LYS A 9 -47.19 18.27 36.65
C LYS A 9 -47.06 19.11 37.94
N LEU A 10 -46.46 20.30 37.77
CA LEU A 10 -46.51 21.55 38.59
C LEU A 10 -45.23 21.71 39.46
N THR A 11 -44.53 22.84 39.59
CA THR A 11 -44.70 24.26 39.20
C THR A 11 -43.39 24.98 39.56
N ASP A 12 -43.01 26.00 38.78
CA ASP A 12 -42.01 27.02 39.13
C ASP A 12 -42.55 27.94 40.26
N PRO A 13 -41.69 28.52 41.11
CA PRO A 13 -41.40 29.95 40.90
C PRO A 13 -39.97 30.43 41.23
N SER A 14 -39.48 31.34 40.39
CA SER A 14 -38.44 32.39 40.61
C SER A 14 -38.62 33.18 41.94
N PRO A 15 -37.69 34.06 42.45
CA PRO A 15 -36.89 35.04 41.68
C PRO A 15 -35.51 35.49 42.25
N THR A 16 -34.78 36.28 41.43
CA THR A 16 -34.12 37.59 41.72
C THR A 16 -32.71 37.80 41.13
N ARG A 17 -32.56 39.00 40.54
CA ARG A 17 -31.38 39.62 39.89
C ARG A 17 -30.64 40.52 40.89
N GLU A 18 -29.33 40.66 40.70
CA GLU A 18 -28.45 41.86 40.84
C GLU A 18 -27.00 41.36 40.86
N ALA A 19 -25.93 41.99 40.37
CA ALA A 19 -25.64 43.20 39.60
C ALA A 19 -24.19 43.04 39.07
N ALA A 20 -23.83 43.74 37.98
CA ALA A 20 -22.44 43.85 37.48
C ALA A 20 -21.58 44.75 38.38
N PRO A 21 -20.23 44.71 38.28
CA PRO A 21 -19.57 45.84 37.60
C PRO A 21 -18.24 45.55 36.86
N ASP A 22 -18.03 46.36 35.82
CA ASP A 22 -16.85 47.15 35.40
C ASP A 22 -15.45 46.57 35.11
N ILE A 23 -15.00 46.90 33.89
CA ILE A 23 -13.65 46.88 33.31
C ILE A 23 -13.01 48.28 33.52
N PRO A 24 -11.71 48.41 33.87
CA PRO A 24 -10.78 49.20 33.02
C PRO A 24 -9.29 48.71 33.13
N PRO A 25 -8.26 49.37 32.53
CA PRO A 25 -7.86 49.17 31.13
C PRO A 25 -6.34 48.95 30.91
N VAL A 26 -6.01 48.68 29.65
CA VAL A 26 -4.67 48.64 29.02
C VAL A 26 -3.87 49.95 29.23
N THR A 27 -2.55 49.84 29.43
CA THR A 27 -1.58 50.94 29.30
C THR A 27 -0.34 50.52 28.49
N GLN A 28 0.36 51.52 27.96
CA GLN A 28 1.15 51.52 26.72
C GLN A 28 2.64 51.15 26.88
N LEU A 29 3.21 50.73 25.73
CA LEU A 29 4.61 50.80 25.24
C LEU A 29 5.45 51.98 25.78
N PRO A 30 6.82 51.93 25.83
CA PRO A 30 7.67 52.02 24.62
C PRO A 30 9.11 51.46 24.68
N GLY A 31 9.81 51.45 23.53
CA GLY A 31 11.27 51.66 23.49
C GLY A 31 12.09 50.84 22.49
N GLU A 32 12.43 51.47 21.36
CA GLU A 32 13.49 51.04 20.42
C GLU A 32 14.90 51.14 21.06
N HIS A 33 15.86 50.29 20.63
CA HIS A 33 17.26 50.72 20.46
C HIS A 33 18.05 49.82 19.48
N ARG A 34 18.97 50.48 18.79
CA ARG A 34 19.77 50.11 17.62
C ARG A 34 21.16 49.52 17.96
N LEU A 35 21.70 48.77 16.97
CA LEU A 35 23.10 48.70 16.48
C LEU A 35 24.26 48.13 17.35
N SER A 36 24.99 47.16 16.79
CA SER A 36 26.46 47.16 16.49
C SER A 36 26.98 45.71 16.35
N GLU A 37 27.42 45.23 15.17
CA GLU A 37 28.81 45.22 14.65
C GLU A 37 29.86 44.45 15.49
N GLY A 38 30.59 43.54 14.84
CA GLY A 38 31.88 43.01 15.34
C GLY A 38 32.24 41.58 14.91
N ALA A 39 32.88 41.42 13.74
CA ALA A 39 33.73 40.26 13.43
C ALA A 39 35.10 40.40 14.17
N PRO A 40 35.97 39.36 14.27
CA PRO A 40 36.80 38.98 13.11
C PRO A 40 37.15 37.48 12.99
N ALA A 41 37.67 37.18 11.80
CA ALA A 41 38.21 35.90 11.34
C ALA A 41 39.58 35.55 11.95
N ALA A 42 39.96 34.27 11.88
CA ALA A 42 41.35 33.82 11.94
C ALA A 42 41.64 32.72 10.90
N MET A 43 42.83 32.82 10.31
CA MET A 43 43.38 32.17 9.11
C MET A 43 43.92 30.74 9.32
N LEU A 44 43.74 29.89 8.29
CA LEU A 44 44.67 28.96 7.56
C LEU A 44 46.03 28.56 8.20
N PRO A 45 46.62 27.35 7.93
CA PRO A 45 46.85 26.86 6.55
C PRO A 45 46.96 25.34 6.27
N SER A 46 46.92 25.07 4.94
CA SER A 46 47.50 23.99 4.12
C SER A 46 48.08 22.69 4.73
N ASP A 47 47.68 21.55 4.15
CA ASP A 47 48.59 20.82 3.24
C ASP A 47 47.87 19.88 2.27
N ARG A 48 48.32 19.93 1.01
CA ARG A 48 47.93 19.08 -0.12
C ARG A 48 49.16 18.28 -0.52
N GLU A 49 49.03 16.96 -0.72
CA GLU A 49 49.54 16.27 -1.92
C GLU A 49 48.82 14.92 -2.17
N ARG A 50 48.30 14.82 -3.41
CA ARG A 50 48.20 13.65 -4.34
C ARG A 50 47.46 12.38 -3.86
N THR A 51 46.38 11.99 -4.53
CA THR A 51 46.45 11.29 -5.83
C THR A 51 45.11 11.34 -6.60
N ARG A 52 45.22 11.38 -7.93
CA ARG A 52 44.11 11.49 -8.90
C ARG A 52 43.42 10.14 -9.12
N THR A 53 42.10 10.10 -8.98
CA THR A 53 41.17 9.34 -9.86
C THR A 53 39.90 10.17 -10.05
N LEU A 54 39.45 10.30 -11.31
CA LEU A 54 38.32 11.13 -11.74
C LEU A 54 36.97 10.62 -11.18
N PRO A 55 36.15 11.45 -10.49
CA PRO A 55 34.77 11.08 -10.19
C PRO A 55 33.84 11.46 -11.36
N ARG A 56 32.93 10.55 -11.72
CA ARG A 56 31.79 10.82 -12.61
C ARG A 56 30.98 12.03 -12.09
N PRO A 57 30.43 12.89 -12.97
CA PRO A 57 29.61 14.02 -12.52
C PRO A 57 28.32 13.50 -11.86
N ALA A 58 28.03 13.98 -10.65
CA ALA A 58 26.82 13.67 -9.90
C ALA A 58 25.54 14.10 -10.66
N PRO A 59 24.41 13.38 -10.51
CA PRO A 59 23.15 13.77 -11.14
C PRO A 59 22.64 15.09 -10.56
N PHE A 60 22.48 16.08 -11.44
CA PHE A 60 21.93 17.39 -11.13
C PHE A 60 20.53 17.31 -10.50
N THR A 61 20.38 17.80 -9.27
CA THR A 61 19.10 17.90 -8.54
C THR A 61 18.04 18.71 -9.31
N LEU A 62 16.75 18.42 -9.12
CA LEU A 62 15.63 19.10 -9.80
C LEU A 62 15.62 20.64 -9.65
N LYS A 63 16.19 21.16 -8.55
CA LYS A 63 16.41 22.60 -8.35
C LYS A 63 17.46 23.16 -9.32
N SER A 64 18.55 22.44 -9.60
CA SER A 64 19.62 22.93 -10.50
C SER A 64 19.17 23.00 -11.96
N LYS A 65 18.26 22.10 -12.42
CA LYS A 65 17.69 22.15 -13.77
C LYS A 65 16.79 23.38 -14.00
N ARG A 66 16.13 23.90 -12.96
CA ARG A 66 15.34 25.14 -13.05
C ARG A 66 16.26 26.37 -13.08
N THR A 67 17.25 26.42 -12.18
CA THR A 67 18.24 27.50 -12.13
C THR A 67 19.02 27.61 -13.44
N LEU A 68 19.49 26.48 -13.99
CA LEU A 68 20.22 26.45 -15.26
C LEU A 68 19.37 26.98 -16.44
N ARG A 69 18.08 26.64 -16.49
CA ARG A 69 17.18 27.17 -17.53
C ARG A 69 16.97 28.68 -17.41
N LEU A 70 16.89 29.20 -16.18
CA LEU A 70 16.74 30.63 -15.92
C LEU A 70 17.98 31.39 -16.38
N ILE A 71 19.18 30.88 -16.05
CA ILE A 71 20.46 31.45 -16.46
C ILE A 71 20.57 31.51 -17.99
N VAL A 72 20.22 30.42 -18.70
CA VAL A 72 20.25 30.39 -20.17
C VAL A 72 19.30 31.42 -20.79
N VAL A 73 18.10 31.60 -20.24
CA VAL A 73 17.13 32.58 -20.76
C VAL A 73 17.61 34.01 -20.51
N ALA A 74 18.13 34.31 -19.32
CA ALA A 74 18.68 35.62 -19.00
C ALA A 74 19.89 35.95 -19.90
N ALA A 75 20.76 34.98 -20.18
CA ALA A 75 21.90 35.16 -21.08
C ALA A 75 21.47 35.45 -22.54
N LEU A 76 20.44 34.77 -23.02
CA LEU A 76 19.88 35.01 -24.36
C LEU A 76 19.20 36.38 -24.48
N ASP A 77 18.46 36.81 -23.46
CA ASP A 77 17.85 38.15 -23.45
C ASP A 77 18.92 39.25 -23.36
N LEU A 78 20.00 39.06 -22.56
CA LEU A 78 21.15 39.96 -22.50
C LEU A 78 21.86 40.08 -23.86
N LEU A 79 22.03 38.96 -24.57
CA LEU A 79 22.59 38.94 -25.92
C LEU A 79 21.71 39.71 -26.91
N ALA A 80 20.38 39.54 -26.84
CA ALA A 80 19.44 40.27 -27.68
C ALA A 80 19.49 41.78 -27.42
N VAL A 81 19.52 42.21 -26.15
CA VAL A 81 19.68 43.63 -25.78
C VAL A 81 20.97 44.20 -26.36
N THR A 82 22.09 43.48 -26.19
CA THR A 82 23.42 43.92 -26.63
C THR A 82 23.50 44.01 -28.15
N LEU A 83 23.03 42.98 -28.86
CA LEU A 83 23.11 42.93 -30.33
C LEU A 83 22.20 43.98 -30.98
N THR A 84 20.98 44.15 -30.48
CA THR A 84 20.05 45.17 -31.00
C THR A 84 20.56 46.59 -30.75
N LEU A 85 21.17 46.85 -29.58
CA LEU A 85 21.79 48.13 -29.29
C LEU A 85 22.97 48.38 -30.24
N GLN A 86 23.85 47.38 -30.46
CA GLN A 86 24.97 47.49 -31.39
C GLN A 86 24.50 47.74 -32.83
N ILE A 87 23.45 47.06 -33.29
CA ILE A 87 22.87 47.26 -34.63
C ILE A 87 22.38 48.70 -34.79
N VAL A 88 21.61 49.21 -33.82
CA VAL A 88 21.09 50.58 -33.87
C VAL A 88 22.22 51.61 -33.75
N MET A 89 23.26 51.33 -32.95
CA MET A 89 24.44 52.19 -32.87
C MET A 89 25.23 52.18 -34.18
N VAL A 90 25.41 51.04 -34.86
CA VAL A 90 26.09 51.02 -36.16
C VAL A 90 25.30 51.79 -37.23
N LEU A 91 23.96 51.70 -37.20
CA LEU A 91 23.07 52.34 -38.17
C LEU A 91 22.83 53.84 -37.91
N GLY A 92 22.78 54.27 -36.65
CA GLY A 92 22.43 55.64 -36.26
C GLY A 92 23.60 56.47 -35.73
N TYR A 93 24.73 55.85 -35.38
CA TYR A 93 25.84 56.46 -34.65
C TYR A 93 27.16 56.69 -35.45
N PRO A 94 27.20 56.92 -36.78
CA PRO A 94 28.41 57.44 -37.42
C PRO A 94 28.81 58.85 -36.95
N ALA A 95 27.90 59.60 -36.31
CA ALA A 95 28.06 61.04 -36.08
C ALA A 95 28.57 61.46 -34.68
N MET A 96 28.60 60.57 -33.68
CA MET A 96 29.07 60.92 -32.32
C MET A 96 30.51 60.42 -32.08
N GLY A 97 31.44 61.37 -31.99
CA GLY A 97 32.86 61.12 -31.73
C GLY A 97 33.12 60.54 -30.34
N GLY A 98 33.81 59.40 -30.29
CA GLY A 98 34.26 58.76 -29.05
C GLY A 98 35.13 57.53 -29.34
N GLY A 99 36.20 57.33 -28.57
CA GLY A 99 37.11 56.19 -28.73
C GLY A 99 36.43 54.84 -28.48
N PRO A 100 37.00 53.72 -28.97
CA PRO A 100 36.39 52.39 -28.86
C PRO A 100 36.12 51.93 -27.42
N LEU A 101 36.96 52.35 -26.45
CA LEU A 101 36.76 52.05 -25.02
C LEU A 101 35.49 52.69 -24.43
N HIS A 102 35.16 53.91 -24.85
CA HIS A 102 33.94 54.60 -24.40
C HIS A 102 32.68 53.91 -24.95
N LYS A 103 32.74 53.40 -26.19
CA LYS A 103 31.64 52.65 -26.81
C LYS A 103 31.37 51.33 -26.11
N ILE A 104 32.42 50.61 -25.71
CA ILE A 104 32.31 49.35 -24.97
C ILE A 104 31.73 49.60 -23.57
N GLY A 105 32.20 50.65 -22.87
CA GLY A 105 31.67 51.03 -21.55
C GLY A 105 30.18 51.38 -21.60
N PHE A 106 29.75 52.16 -22.59
CA PHE A 106 28.35 52.54 -22.79
C PHE A 106 27.44 51.33 -23.01
N VAL A 107 27.82 50.43 -23.92
CA VAL A 107 27.04 49.22 -24.23
C VAL A 107 26.98 48.28 -23.03
N GLY A 108 28.08 48.12 -22.29
CA GLY A 108 28.12 47.32 -21.07
C GLY A 108 27.19 47.85 -19.98
N GLN A 109 27.24 49.16 -19.72
CA GLN A 109 26.36 49.81 -18.74
C GLN A 109 24.89 49.70 -19.15
N PHE A 110 24.56 49.97 -20.42
CA PHE A 110 23.19 49.91 -20.92
C PHE A 110 22.59 48.51 -20.82
N ALA A 111 23.36 47.48 -21.23
CA ALA A 111 22.94 46.10 -21.17
C ALA A 111 22.72 45.62 -19.72
N LEU A 112 23.58 46.04 -18.80
CA LEU A 112 23.47 45.73 -17.38
C LEU A 112 22.20 46.34 -16.76
N VAL A 113 21.97 47.64 -16.98
CA VAL A 113 20.78 48.35 -16.46
C VAL A 113 19.49 47.73 -17.01
N THR A 114 19.44 47.51 -18.33
CA THR A 114 18.26 46.92 -18.98
C THR A 114 17.93 45.53 -18.42
N THR A 115 18.95 44.67 -18.28
CA THR A 115 18.77 43.31 -17.78
C THR A 115 18.36 43.29 -16.31
N LEU A 116 18.91 44.18 -15.49
CA LEU A 116 18.55 44.32 -14.08
C LEU A 116 17.10 44.77 -13.90
N VAL A 117 16.64 45.75 -14.69
CA VAL A 117 15.24 46.23 -14.62
C VAL A 117 14.27 45.13 -15.06
N LEU A 118 14.58 44.38 -16.12
CA LEU A 118 13.76 43.23 -16.54
C LEU A 118 13.72 42.12 -15.48
N TRP A 119 14.82 41.91 -14.75
CA TRP A 119 14.89 40.93 -13.66
C TRP A 119 14.06 41.34 -12.44
N LEU A 120 14.19 42.60 -12.00
CA LEU A 120 13.43 43.13 -10.86
C LEU A 120 11.92 43.14 -11.12
N ASN A 121 11.50 43.41 -12.36
CA ASN A 121 10.09 43.41 -12.75
C ASN A 121 9.54 42.01 -13.08
N GLY A 122 10.25 40.94 -12.70
CA GLY A 122 9.70 39.59 -12.68
C GLY A 122 9.58 38.90 -14.04
N LEU A 123 10.22 39.40 -15.10
CA LEU A 123 10.16 38.81 -16.46
C LEU A 123 10.55 37.32 -16.46
N TYR A 124 11.54 36.97 -15.64
CA TYR A 124 12.07 35.60 -15.53
C TYR A 124 11.36 34.74 -14.47
N ARG A 125 10.42 35.32 -13.71
CA ARG A 125 9.53 34.60 -12.77
C ARG A 125 8.23 34.16 -13.45
N HIS A 126 7.87 34.81 -14.55
CA HIS A 126 6.64 34.52 -15.30
C HIS A 126 6.77 33.23 -16.14
N SER A 127 5.75 32.37 -16.08
CA SER A 127 5.73 31.09 -16.80
C SER A 127 5.22 31.29 -18.23
N TRP A 128 6.13 31.49 -19.18
CA TRP A 128 5.86 31.66 -20.63
C TRP A 128 5.42 30.37 -21.33
N ARG A 129 4.70 29.49 -20.64
CA ARG A 129 4.25 28.18 -21.16
C ARG A 129 2.97 28.31 -22.02
N PHE A 130 2.22 29.40 -21.87
CA PHE A 130 0.96 29.66 -22.58
C PHE A 130 0.89 31.15 -22.98
N THR A 131 1.68 31.57 -23.98
CA THR A 131 1.73 33.00 -24.38
C THR A 131 0.41 33.42 -25.03
N ARG A 132 -0.40 34.23 -24.33
CA ARG A 132 -1.62 34.91 -24.83
C ARG A 132 -1.27 36.30 -25.39
N LEU A 133 -2.20 36.93 -26.13
CA LEU A 133 -2.01 38.31 -26.62
C LEU A 133 -1.75 39.31 -25.48
N ALA A 134 -2.38 39.08 -24.32
CA ALA A 134 -2.14 39.86 -23.10
C ALA A 134 -0.69 39.77 -22.59
N ASP A 135 -0.02 38.63 -22.78
CA ASP A 135 1.37 38.44 -22.35
C ASP A 135 2.35 39.19 -23.27
N CYS A 136 1.99 39.37 -24.55
CA CYS A 136 2.72 40.23 -25.47
C CYS A 136 2.63 41.71 -25.04
N ILE A 137 1.44 42.17 -24.62
CA ILE A 137 1.26 43.53 -24.09
C ILE A 137 2.06 43.72 -22.80
N HIS A 138 2.07 42.72 -21.92
CA HIS A 138 2.88 42.74 -20.70
C HIS A 138 4.39 42.80 -21.01
N LEU A 139 4.87 42.04 -21.99
CA LEU A 139 6.25 42.10 -22.46
C LEU A 139 6.62 43.48 -23.02
N VAL A 140 5.77 44.06 -23.86
CA VAL A 140 5.97 45.40 -24.43
C VAL A 140 6.07 46.46 -23.32
N ARG A 141 5.20 46.40 -22.31
CA ARG A 141 5.25 47.30 -21.15
C ARG A 141 6.57 47.17 -20.39
N LEU A 142 6.99 45.94 -20.08
CA LEU A 142 8.24 45.69 -19.35
C LEU A 142 9.49 46.13 -20.11
N VAL A 143 9.56 45.83 -21.41
CA VAL A 143 10.67 46.26 -22.27
C VAL A 143 10.69 47.78 -22.40
N GLY A 144 9.52 48.41 -22.54
CA GLY A 144 9.39 49.87 -22.56
C GLY A 144 9.93 50.55 -21.30
N ILE A 145 9.55 50.04 -20.11
CA ILE A 145 10.05 50.56 -18.83
C ILE A 145 11.58 50.37 -18.72
N ALA A 146 12.09 49.18 -19.08
CA ALA A 146 13.52 48.89 -19.00
C ALA A 146 14.35 49.81 -19.92
N LEU A 147 13.88 50.03 -21.15
CA LEU A 147 14.54 50.92 -22.10
C LEU A 147 14.47 52.37 -21.68
N PHE A 148 13.32 52.83 -21.17
CA PHE A 148 13.18 54.21 -20.68
C PHE A 148 14.19 54.51 -19.56
N VAL A 149 14.32 53.61 -18.59
CA VAL A 149 15.30 53.74 -17.50
C VAL A 149 16.73 53.69 -18.03
N ALA A 150 17.05 52.72 -18.89
CA ALA A 150 18.40 52.57 -19.45
C ALA A 150 18.83 53.80 -20.27
N TRP A 151 17.96 54.30 -21.15
CA TRP A 151 18.25 55.50 -21.94
C TRP A 151 18.34 56.76 -21.08
N SER A 152 17.49 56.92 -20.07
CA SER A 152 17.55 58.07 -19.15
C SER A 152 18.88 58.12 -18.38
N VAL A 153 19.34 56.97 -17.89
CA VAL A 153 20.65 56.85 -17.20
C VAL A 153 21.80 57.11 -18.18
N SER A 154 21.71 56.58 -19.39
CA SER A 154 22.74 56.72 -20.42
C SER A 154 22.86 58.14 -20.97
N VAL A 155 21.75 58.88 -21.10
CA VAL A 155 21.75 60.29 -21.54
C VAL A 155 22.32 61.21 -20.46
N ALA A 156 22.00 60.95 -19.19
CA ALA A 156 22.55 61.73 -18.07
C ALA A 156 24.08 61.62 -17.92
N ALA A 157 24.69 60.55 -18.45
CA ALA A 157 26.11 60.26 -18.34
C ALA A 157 26.99 60.89 -19.45
N VAL A 158 26.41 61.52 -20.48
CA VAL A 158 27.15 62.06 -21.63
C VAL A 158 26.94 63.59 -21.75
N PRO A 159 28.01 64.42 -21.80
CA PRO A 159 27.87 65.86 -22.03
C PRO A 159 27.40 66.15 -23.47
N MET A 160 26.18 66.68 -23.63
CA MET A 160 25.55 66.82 -24.97
C MET A 160 25.85 68.17 -25.66
N ARG A 161 25.98 68.15 -26.99
CA ARG A 161 25.95 69.33 -27.88
C ARG A 161 24.58 69.43 -28.57
N LEU A 162 24.05 70.64 -28.72
CA LEU A 162 22.71 70.97 -29.27
C LEU A 162 22.34 70.37 -30.65
N PRO A 163 23.25 70.08 -31.60
CA PRO A 163 22.88 69.51 -32.90
C PRO A 163 22.40 68.04 -32.89
N ASP A 164 22.63 67.30 -31.80
CA ASP A 164 22.40 65.84 -31.76
C ASP A 164 21.00 65.43 -31.26
N LEU A 165 20.11 66.40 -31.01
CA LEU A 165 18.76 66.16 -30.46
C LEU A 165 17.87 65.19 -31.28
N PRO A 166 17.85 65.23 -32.64
CA PRO A 166 17.01 64.33 -33.43
C PRO A 166 17.43 62.85 -33.32
N LEU A 167 18.73 62.61 -33.15
CA LEU A 167 19.30 61.28 -32.95
C LEU A 167 18.90 60.71 -31.58
N LEU A 168 18.75 61.58 -30.58
CA LEU A 168 18.37 61.22 -29.21
C LEU A 168 16.93 60.67 -29.10
N VAL A 169 16.05 61.02 -30.02
CA VAL A 169 14.65 60.54 -30.04
C VAL A 169 14.50 59.34 -30.98
N THR A 170 15.18 59.37 -32.12
CA THR A 170 15.01 58.34 -33.17
C THR A 170 15.66 57.01 -32.78
N ILE A 171 16.85 57.04 -32.16
CA ILE A 171 17.62 55.85 -31.79
C ILE A 171 16.90 55.01 -30.71
N PRO A 172 16.39 55.59 -29.60
CA PRO A 172 15.67 54.81 -28.60
C PRO A 172 14.39 54.17 -29.12
N ILE A 173 13.65 54.87 -29.99
CA ILE A 173 12.41 54.36 -30.59
C ILE A 173 12.71 53.17 -31.51
N LEU A 174 13.72 53.29 -32.38
CA LEU A 174 14.13 52.22 -33.26
C LEU A 174 14.65 51.01 -32.47
N HIS A 175 15.43 51.27 -31.41
CA HIS A 175 15.91 50.21 -30.51
C HIS A 175 14.76 49.51 -29.79
N ALA A 176 13.77 50.24 -29.31
CA ALA A 176 12.58 49.68 -28.68
C ALA A 176 11.79 48.78 -29.63
N ALA A 177 11.52 49.24 -30.85
CA ALA A 177 10.82 48.46 -31.85
C ALA A 177 11.58 47.17 -32.19
N LEU A 178 12.90 47.27 -32.42
CA LEU A 178 13.73 46.13 -32.76
C LEU A 178 13.82 45.11 -31.61
N LEU A 179 14.04 45.58 -30.38
CA LEU A 179 14.17 44.70 -29.22
C LEU A 179 12.86 43.98 -28.89
N ILE A 180 11.73 44.67 -28.99
CA ILE A 180 10.39 44.06 -28.81
C ILE A 180 10.18 42.93 -29.82
N VAL A 181 10.51 43.16 -31.09
CA VAL A 181 10.37 42.14 -32.16
C VAL A 181 11.25 40.93 -31.87
N VAL A 182 12.54 41.14 -31.54
CA VAL A 182 13.48 40.05 -31.26
C VAL A 182 13.06 39.26 -30.03
N MET A 183 12.74 39.93 -28.91
CA MET A 183 12.36 39.25 -27.66
C MET A 183 11.03 38.51 -27.76
N THR A 184 10.06 39.05 -28.52
CA THR A 184 8.78 38.38 -28.81
C THR A 184 9.01 37.18 -29.73
N GLY A 185 9.80 37.36 -30.78
CA GLY A 185 10.17 36.31 -31.74
C GLY A 185 10.88 35.13 -31.09
N MET A 186 11.84 35.36 -30.18
CA MET A 186 12.54 34.30 -29.45
C MET A 186 11.59 33.45 -28.58
N ARG A 187 10.56 34.08 -27.99
CA ARG A 187 9.57 33.39 -27.14
C ARG A 187 8.58 32.57 -27.98
N ILE A 188 8.15 33.11 -29.13
CA ILE A 188 7.34 32.39 -30.11
C ILE A 188 8.12 31.21 -30.71
N ALA A 189 9.37 31.44 -31.15
CA ALA A 189 10.22 30.39 -31.72
C ALA A 189 10.46 29.24 -30.74
N ARG A 190 10.68 29.54 -29.45
CA ARG A 190 10.82 28.51 -28.41
C ARG A 190 9.55 27.68 -28.20
N ARG A 191 8.37 28.29 -28.38
CA ARG A 191 7.07 27.58 -28.40
C ARG A 191 6.99 26.67 -29.62
N GLN A 192 7.24 27.21 -30.82
CA GLN A 192 7.19 26.45 -32.07
C GLN A 192 8.18 25.28 -32.07
N LEU A 193 9.40 25.46 -31.55
CA LEU A 193 10.40 24.39 -31.49
C LEU A 193 10.01 23.26 -30.53
N ARG A 194 9.23 23.57 -29.48
CA ARG A 194 8.67 22.56 -28.56
C ARG A 194 7.45 21.85 -29.14
N GLU A 195 6.60 22.57 -29.87
CA GLU A 195 5.49 22.00 -30.62
C GLU A 195 5.99 21.11 -31.76
N ALA A 196 6.98 21.55 -32.54
CA ALA A 196 7.61 20.77 -33.62
C ALA A 196 8.30 19.49 -33.11
N ARG A 197 8.97 19.54 -31.94
CA ARG A 197 9.55 18.35 -31.29
C ARG A 197 8.50 17.39 -30.71
N ARG A 198 7.24 17.81 -30.56
CA ARG A 198 6.11 16.91 -30.24
C ARG A 198 5.51 16.27 -31.49
N VAL A 199 5.56 16.95 -32.63
CA VAL A 199 5.01 16.47 -33.91
C VAL A 199 5.92 15.45 -34.60
N GLN A 200 7.24 15.46 -34.33
CA GLN A 200 8.19 14.52 -34.94
C GLN A 200 8.16 13.07 -34.40
N GLY A 201 7.22 12.73 -33.51
CA GLY A 201 7.02 11.37 -32.99
C GLY A 201 5.79 10.63 -33.53
N GLY A 202 5.01 11.24 -34.43
CA GLY A 202 3.82 10.62 -35.01
C GLY A 202 3.96 10.46 -36.53
N THR A 203 4.05 9.21 -36.98
CA THR A 203 3.93 8.85 -38.40
C THR A 203 2.61 9.35 -38.96
N ALA A 204 2.69 10.05 -40.10
CA ALA A 204 1.55 10.55 -40.85
C ALA A 204 0.61 9.41 -41.27
N VAL A 205 -0.67 9.53 -40.94
CA VAL A 205 -1.75 8.75 -41.54
C VAL A 205 -2.58 9.69 -42.41
N VAL A 206 -2.82 9.24 -43.64
CA VAL A 206 -3.51 9.93 -44.74
C VAL A 206 -4.98 10.21 -44.38
N HIS A 207 -5.45 11.46 -44.52
CA HIS A 207 -6.86 11.81 -44.34
C HIS A 207 -7.69 11.63 -45.61
N ALA A 208 -8.86 11.02 -45.43
CA ALA A 208 -9.99 10.94 -46.35
C ALA A 208 -10.78 12.29 -46.42
N PRO A 209 -11.70 12.51 -47.39
CA PRO A 209 -12.22 13.83 -47.72
C PRO A 209 -13.27 14.37 -46.70
N PRO A 210 -13.48 15.70 -46.63
CA PRO A 210 -14.25 16.35 -45.56
C PRO A 210 -15.78 16.17 -45.72
N ARG A 211 -16.44 15.79 -44.63
CA ARG A 211 -17.92 15.84 -44.48
C ARG A 211 -18.38 17.25 -44.08
N ALA A 212 -19.62 17.59 -44.45
CA ALA A 212 -20.24 18.89 -44.18
C ALA A 212 -20.34 19.19 -42.66
N ALA A 213 -19.85 20.36 -42.24
CA ALA A 213 -19.81 20.78 -40.84
C ALA A 213 -21.21 21.11 -40.29
N ARG A 214 -21.53 20.61 -39.08
CA ARG A 214 -22.77 20.86 -38.34
C ARG A 214 -22.75 22.25 -37.70
N LYS A 215 -23.84 23.01 -37.82
CA LYS A 215 -23.91 24.40 -37.31
C LYS A 215 -24.27 24.44 -35.82
N ALA A 216 -23.62 25.30 -35.04
CA ALA A 216 -23.75 25.37 -33.58
C ALA A 216 -23.97 26.79 -33.05
N ILE A 217 -24.75 26.95 -31.97
CA ILE A 217 -24.84 28.20 -31.18
C ILE A 217 -24.12 27.99 -29.85
N VAL A 218 -23.38 28.99 -29.38
CA VAL A 218 -22.71 28.96 -28.05
C VAL A 218 -23.47 29.84 -27.06
N LEU A 219 -23.72 29.35 -25.84
CA LEU A 219 -24.40 30.07 -24.76
C LEU A 219 -23.58 30.06 -23.47
N GLY A 220 -23.14 31.23 -23.01
CA GLY A 220 -22.38 31.38 -21.77
C GLY A 220 -21.72 32.76 -21.61
N PRO A 221 -20.89 32.94 -20.57
CA PRO A 221 -20.17 34.21 -20.34
C PRO A 221 -19.25 34.57 -21.52
N PRO A 222 -19.03 35.87 -21.82
CA PRO A 222 -18.28 36.30 -23.01
C PRO A 222 -16.88 35.71 -23.13
N GLU A 223 -16.11 35.68 -22.03
CA GLU A 223 -14.74 35.14 -22.02
C GLU A 223 -14.70 33.63 -22.31
N TRP A 224 -15.68 32.91 -21.76
CA TRP A 224 -15.82 31.48 -21.97
C TRP A 224 -16.28 31.17 -23.40
N ALA A 225 -17.30 31.87 -23.89
CA ALA A 225 -17.85 31.68 -25.23
C ALA A 225 -16.79 31.98 -26.31
N SER A 226 -15.96 33.01 -26.10
CA SER A 226 -14.83 33.34 -26.98
C SER A 226 -13.80 32.21 -27.05
N SER A 227 -13.44 31.62 -25.90
CA SER A 227 -12.50 30.49 -25.82
C SER A 227 -13.01 29.25 -26.56
N VAL A 228 -14.31 28.97 -26.51
CA VAL A 228 -14.93 27.85 -27.23
C VAL A 228 -14.94 28.07 -28.75
N ILE A 229 -15.30 29.28 -29.18
CA ILE A 229 -15.34 29.65 -30.61
C ILE A 229 -13.94 29.49 -31.24
N GLU A 230 -12.89 29.91 -30.54
CA GLU A 230 -11.51 29.79 -31.02
C GLU A 230 -11.03 28.34 -31.05
N LEU A 231 -11.43 27.53 -30.05
CA LEU A 231 -11.10 26.10 -30.01
C LEU A 231 -11.72 25.35 -31.19
N VAL A 232 -13.00 25.58 -31.49
CA VAL A 232 -13.70 24.92 -32.61
C VAL A 232 -13.13 25.36 -33.97
N ARG A 233 -12.72 26.63 -34.11
CA ARG A 233 -12.07 27.10 -35.36
C ARG A 233 -10.65 26.61 -35.54
N GLY A 234 -9.94 26.33 -34.45
CA GLY A 234 -8.55 25.85 -34.48
C GLY A 234 -8.39 24.40 -34.94
N ASP A 235 -9.48 23.62 -34.99
CA ASP A 235 -9.48 22.20 -35.35
C ASP A 235 -10.50 21.88 -36.46
N PRO A 236 -10.07 21.84 -37.74
CA PRO A 236 -10.93 21.53 -38.88
C PRO A 236 -11.58 20.13 -38.83
N SER A 237 -11.08 19.23 -37.98
CA SER A 237 -11.61 17.87 -37.83
C SER A 237 -12.83 17.80 -36.91
N ALA A 238 -13.17 18.89 -36.21
CA ALA A 238 -14.29 18.97 -35.26
C ALA A 238 -15.68 18.83 -35.89
N GLY A 239 -15.81 19.01 -37.20
CA GLY A 239 -17.08 18.89 -37.91
C GLY A 239 -18.17 19.85 -37.42
N LEU A 240 -17.80 20.95 -36.75
CA LEU A 240 -18.69 21.95 -36.15
C LEU A 240 -18.38 23.37 -36.68
N ASP A 241 -19.41 24.13 -37.07
CA ASP A 241 -19.33 25.55 -37.45
C ASP A 241 -20.16 26.39 -36.48
N VAL A 242 -19.53 27.28 -35.70
CA VAL A 242 -20.26 28.13 -34.77
C VAL A 242 -20.86 29.32 -35.50
N VAL A 243 -22.20 29.37 -35.56
CA VAL A 243 -22.97 30.34 -36.35
C VAL A 243 -23.53 31.52 -35.55
N GLY A 244 -23.58 31.40 -34.22
CA GLY A 244 -24.13 32.43 -33.32
C GLY A 244 -23.68 32.27 -31.87
N ALA A 245 -23.67 33.37 -31.09
CA ALA A 245 -23.41 33.37 -29.65
C ALA A 245 -24.53 34.07 -28.87
N LEU A 246 -24.94 33.50 -27.73
CA LEU A 246 -25.88 34.08 -26.78
C LEU A 246 -25.18 34.30 -25.44
N LEU A 247 -25.23 35.51 -24.89
CA LEU A 247 -24.42 35.91 -23.72
C LEU A 247 -25.28 36.04 -22.46
N SER A 248 -24.78 35.54 -21.32
CA SER A 248 -25.56 35.44 -20.07
C SER A 248 -25.68 36.74 -19.24
N GLU A 249 -24.96 37.80 -19.62
CA GLU A 249 -25.04 39.15 -19.02
C GLU A 249 -25.42 40.15 -20.13
N GLU A 250 -26.07 41.28 -19.82
CA GLU A 250 -26.60 42.27 -20.79
C GLU A 250 -25.58 42.58 -21.91
N GLY A 251 -25.73 41.84 -23.00
CA GLY A 251 -24.78 41.76 -24.12
C GLY A 251 -25.10 42.71 -25.25
N ASP A 252 -25.97 43.70 -25.01
CA ASP A 252 -26.48 44.59 -26.06
C ASP A 252 -25.40 45.53 -26.64
N ALA A 253 -24.21 45.61 -26.02
CA ALA A 253 -23.09 46.42 -26.50
C ALA A 253 -22.11 45.66 -27.44
N ILE A 254 -22.17 44.33 -27.52
CA ILE A 254 -21.17 43.52 -28.26
C ILE A 254 -21.80 42.93 -29.51
N GLY A 255 -21.56 43.53 -30.69
CA GLY A 255 -22.15 43.05 -31.95
C GLY A 255 -21.57 41.73 -32.49
N ARG A 256 -20.31 41.39 -32.17
CA ARG A 256 -19.65 40.14 -32.59
C ARG A 256 -18.65 39.65 -31.55
N LEU A 257 -18.60 38.34 -31.29
CA LEU A 257 -17.65 37.70 -30.39
C LEU A 257 -16.76 36.73 -31.16
N SER A 258 -15.44 36.91 -31.11
CA SER A 258 -14.46 36.16 -31.90
C SER A 258 -14.89 35.98 -33.38
N GLY A 259 -15.52 36.98 -34.00
CA GLY A 259 -15.99 36.93 -35.40
C GLY A 259 -17.37 36.29 -35.65
N VAL A 260 -18.02 35.70 -34.65
CA VAL A 260 -19.40 35.18 -34.71
C VAL A 260 -20.40 36.27 -34.28
N PRO A 261 -21.59 36.41 -34.89
CA PRO A 261 -22.59 37.37 -34.44
C PRO A 261 -23.14 37.03 -33.05
N VAL A 262 -23.29 38.04 -32.20
CA VAL A 262 -24.00 37.91 -30.92
C VAL A 262 -25.50 38.09 -31.18
N LEU A 263 -26.30 37.12 -30.76
CA LEU A 263 -27.72 37.00 -31.08
C LEU A 263 -28.65 37.46 -29.94
N GLY A 264 -28.06 38.00 -28.86
CA GLY A 264 -28.78 38.48 -27.67
C GLY A 264 -28.51 37.62 -26.43
N GLY A 265 -29.40 37.73 -25.44
CA GLY A 265 -29.35 36.95 -24.21
C GLY A 265 -30.06 35.58 -24.29
N PRO A 266 -30.02 34.77 -23.22
CA PRO A 266 -30.55 33.40 -23.21
C PRO A 266 -32.05 33.30 -23.52
N GLU A 267 -32.82 34.35 -23.24
CA GLU A 267 -34.23 34.47 -23.55
C GLU A 267 -34.53 34.55 -25.05
N MET A 268 -33.58 35.03 -25.85
CA MET A 268 -33.71 35.20 -27.31
C MET A 268 -33.38 33.93 -28.10
N LEU A 269 -33.13 32.79 -27.44
CA LEU A 269 -32.76 31.53 -28.10
C LEU A 269 -33.74 31.10 -29.21
N ALA A 270 -35.05 31.19 -28.96
CA ALA A 270 -36.06 30.82 -29.96
C ALA A 270 -36.03 31.73 -31.20
N SER A 271 -36.00 33.05 -31.00
CA SER A 271 -35.89 34.03 -32.09
C SER A 271 -34.55 33.94 -32.84
N ALA A 272 -33.47 33.59 -32.13
CA ALA A 272 -32.14 33.43 -32.72
C ALA A 272 -32.06 32.22 -33.65
N VAL A 273 -32.69 31.10 -33.29
CA VAL A 273 -32.77 29.90 -34.13
C VAL A 273 -33.57 30.18 -35.39
N VAL A 274 -34.77 30.76 -35.26
CA VAL A 274 -35.62 31.12 -36.41
C VAL A 274 -34.89 32.08 -37.36
N GLY A 275 -34.27 33.14 -36.82
CA GLY A 275 -33.52 34.11 -37.63
C GLY A 275 -32.27 33.53 -38.30
N LEU A 276 -31.69 32.44 -37.76
CA LEU A 276 -30.60 31.71 -38.40
C LEU A 276 -31.10 30.73 -39.46
N GLU A 277 -32.25 30.09 -39.24
CA GLU A 277 -32.92 29.21 -40.21
C GLU A 277 -33.30 29.98 -41.48
N GLU A 278 -33.92 31.15 -41.34
CA GLU A 278 -34.28 32.03 -42.47
C GLU A 278 -33.05 32.46 -43.30
N ARG A 279 -31.87 32.52 -42.67
CA ARG A 279 -30.59 32.85 -43.31
C ARG A 279 -29.85 31.62 -43.86
N GLY A 280 -30.48 30.45 -43.88
CA GLY A 280 -29.89 29.19 -44.34
C GLY A 280 -28.80 28.65 -43.39
N ARG A 281 -28.78 29.07 -42.12
CA ARG A 281 -27.81 28.69 -41.09
C ARG A 281 -28.45 27.99 -39.89
N ALA A 282 -29.44 27.14 -40.15
CA ALA A 282 -30.12 26.33 -39.14
C ALA A 282 -29.11 25.63 -38.20
N PRO A 283 -29.12 25.97 -36.89
CA PRO A 283 -28.24 25.36 -35.91
C PRO A 283 -28.75 23.96 -35.55
N ALA A 284 -27.85 22.98 -35.47
CA ALA A 284 -28.17 21.62 -35.06
C ALA A 284 -27.80 21.34 -33.59
N CYS A 285 -27.00 22.22 -32.96
CA CYS A 285 -26.63 22.06 -31.55
C CYS A 285 -26.45 23.39 -30.82
N LEU A 286 -26.63 23.33 -29.49
CA LEU A 286 -26.40 24.40 -28.53
C LEU A 286 -25.28 24.01 -27.57
N ILE A 287 -24.17 24.76 -27.58
CA ILE A 287 -23.03 24.56 -26.67
C ILE A 287 -23.23 25.41 -25.41
N LEU A 288 -23.43 24.76 -24.27
CA LEU A 288 -23.80 25.40 -23.00
C LEU A 288 -22.65 25.40 -21.99
N CYS A 289 -22.43 26.54 -21.32
CA CYS A 289 -21.53 26.66 -20.18
C CYS A 289 -22.21 26.19 -18.87
N ASP A 290 -21.68 25.14 -18.23
CA ASP A 290 -22.22 24.62 -16.96
C ASP A 290 -21.94 25.53 -15.75
N ALA A 291 -20.93 26.40 -15.84
CA ALA A 291 -20.40 27.19 -14.72
C ALA A 291 -20.61 28.71 -14.85
N ALA A 292 -21.71 29.15 -15.46
CA ALA A 292 -22.03 30.57 -15.50
C ALA A 292 -22.44 31.07 -14.10
N ALA A 293 -21.52 31.75 -13.42
CA ALA A 293 -21.78 32.52 -12.21
C ALA A 293 -23.02 33.41 -12.42
N GLY A 294 -24.04 33.22 -11.59
CA GLY A 294 -25.24 34.07 -11.57
C GLY A 294 -26.56 33.45 -12.04
N SER A 295 -26.57 32.27 -12.66
CA SER A 295 -27.85 31.62 -13.04
C SER A 295 -28.34 30.64 -11.95
N THR A 296 -29.64 30.68 -11.64
CA THR A 296 -30.26 29.69 -10.73
C THR A 296 -30.52 28.36 -11.47
N ALA A 297 -30.54 27.23 -10.75
CA ALA A 297 -30.82 25.91 -11.34
C ALA A 297 -32.14 25.87 -12.14
N ALA A 298 -33.15 26.62 -11.68
CA ALA A 298 -34.43 26.79 -12.35
C ALA A 298 -34.34 27.53 -13.71
N GLN A 299 -33.45 28.52 -13.85
CA GLN A 299 -33.22 29.21 -15.12
C GLN A 299 -32.52 28.32 -16.14
N ARG A 300 -31.57 27.48 -15.70
CA ARG A 300 -30.88 26.50 -16.57
C ARG A 300 -31.82 25.42 -17.09
N ALA A 301 -32.70 24.90 -16.23
CA ALA A 301 -33.73 23.93 -16.63
C ALA A 301 -34.66 24.50 -17.73
N LYS A 302 -35.07 25.78 -17.61
CA LYS A 302 -35.87 26.46 -18.63
C LYS A 302 -35.15 26.62 -19.98
N ILE A 303 -33.84 26.90 -19.97
CA ILE A 303 -33.05 27.01 -21.21
C ILE A 303 -32.92 25.64 -21.90
N VAL A 304 -32.64 24.59 -21.13
CA VAL A 304 -32.57 23.20 -21.62
C VAL A 304 -33.91 22.75 -22.20
N GLU A 305 -35.02 23.06 -21.53
CA GLU A 305 -36.37 22.74 -22.02
C GLU A 305 -36.69 23.48 -23.33
N ARG A 306 -36.32 24.77 -23.45
CA ARG A 306 -36.49 25.55 -24.69
C ARG A 306 -35.65 25.00 -25.84
N ALA A 307 -34.40 24.64 -25.59
CA ALA A 307 -33.53 24.05 -26.61
C ALA A 307 -34.08 22.70 -27.14
N ARG A 308 -34.63 21.86 -26.25
CA ARG A 308 -35.32 20.61 -26.65
C ARG A 308 -36.57 20.85 -27.48
N LYS A 309 -37.37 21.87 -27.16
CA LYS A 309 -38.56 22.25 -27.97
C LYS A 309 -38.20 22.75 -29.36
N LEU A 310 -36.96 23.20 -29.57
CA LEU A 310 -36.42 23.67 -30.84
C LEU A 310 -35.56 22.60 -31.54
N ASP A 311 -35.63 21.35 -31.08
CA ASP A 311 -34.90 20.19 -31.62
C ASP A 311 -33.38 20.36 -31.68
N LEU A 312 -32.81 21.20 -30.79
CA LEU A 312 -31.38 21.43 -30.69
C LEU A 312 -30.71 20.37 -29.82
N GLU A 313 -29.65 19.75 -30.33
CA GLU A 313 -28.79 18.88 -29.52
C GLU A 313 -28.00 19.72 -28.50
N ILE A 314 -28.09 19.40 -27.22
CA ILE A 314 -27.42 20.17 -26.16
C ILE A 314 -26.04 19.59 -25.87
N CYS A 315 -25.00 20.39 -26.10
CA CYS A 315 -23.60 20.04 -25.89
C CYS A 315 -23.05 20.78 -24.66
N ARG A 316 -22.90 20.09 -23.53
CA ARG A 316 -22.33 20.67 -22.30
C ARG A 316 -20.79 20.68 -22.36
N PHE A 317 -20.18 21.80 -21.99
CA PHE A 317 -18.73 21.96 -22.03
C PHE A 317 -18.07 21.50 -20.73
N SER A 318 -18.20 20.21 -20.47
CA SER A 318 -17.41 19.50 -19.47
C SER A 318 -17.00 18.08 -19.92
N SER A 319 -17.51 17.56 -21.05
CA SER A 319 -17.15 16.19 -21.46
C SER A 319 -17.24 15.81 -22.95
N ARG A 320 -17.93 16.55 -23.84
CA ARG A 320 -18.25 16.03 -25.20
C ARG A 320 -17.42 16.50 -26.40
N LEU A 321 -16.64 17.59 -26.33
CA LEU A 321 -15.90 18.05 -27.53
C LEU A 321 -14.76 17.09 -27.92
N GLY A 322 -14.19 16.36 -26.95
CA GLY A 322 -13.19 15.32 -27.20
C GLY A 322 -13.75 14.02 -27.82
N GLU A 323 -15.07 13.82 -27.77
CA GLU A 323 -15.75 12.64 -28.33
C GLU A 323 -16.28 12.89 -29.74
N LEU A 324 -16.76 14.10 -30.04
CA LEU A 324 -17.16 14.50 -31.40
C LEU A 324 -15.98 14.52 -32.40
N LEU A 325 -14.75 14.69 -31.90
CA LEU A 325 -13.51 14.61 -32.68
C LEU A 325 -13.05 13.18 -32.99
N LYS A 326 -13.74 12.15 -32.47
CA LYS A 326 -13.32 10.73 -32.56
C LYS A 326 -14.39 9.80 -33.12
N SER A 327 -15.42 10.30 -33.79
CA SER A 327 -16.41 9.43 -34.42
C SER A 327 -15.85 8.85 -35.72
N GLY A 328 -15.07 7.78 -35.57
CA GLY A 328 -14.47 7.02 -36.65
C GLY A 328 -14.02 5.63 -36.21
N GLU A 329 -14.67 5.02 -35.21
CA GLU A 329 -14.64 3.57 -34.98
C GLU A 329 -15.72 3.22 -33.94
N ALA A 330 -16.58 2.27 -34.27
CA ALA A 330 -17.59 1.75 -33.37
C ALA A 330 -16.90 0.88 -32.31
N GLY A 331 -16.73 1.42 -31.10
CA GLY A 331 -16.18 0.67 -29.97
C GLY A 331 -16.04 1.53 -28.72
N ALA A 332 -17.00 1.39 -27.79
CA ALA A 332 -17.02 1.90 -26.42
C ALA A 332 -16.82 3.43 -26.21
N SER A 333 -17.81 4.06 -25.58
CA SER A 333 -17.81 5.49 -25.21
C SER A 333 -16.55 5.91 -24.42
N PRO A 334 -15.75 6.90 -24.89
CA PRO A 334 -14.53 7.39 -24.21
C PRO A 334 -14.76 8.13 -22.89
N LEU A 335 -16.02 8.40 -22.51
CA LEU A 335 -16.45 9.07 -21.27
C LEU A 335 -15.89 8.48 -19.97
N LEU A 336 -15.33 7.27 -20.00
CA LEU A 336 -14.79 6.55 -18.85
C LEU A 336 -13.40 5.98 -19.18
N SER A 337 -12.37 6.81 -19.34
CA SER A 337 -11.01 6.28 -19.21
C SER A 337 -10.89 5.63 -17.83
N THR A 338 -10.76 4.30 -17.78
CA THR A 338 -10.83 3.49 -16.56
C THR A 338 -9.86 3.96 -15.48
N ALA A 339 -8.70 4.52 -15.88
CA ALA A 339 -7.74 5.16 -14.98
C ALA A 339 -8.30 6.38 -14.23
N ARG A 340 -9.19 7.18 -14.83
CA ARG A 340 -9.82 8.35 -14.15
C ARG A 340 -10.83 7.94 -13.10
N LEU A 341 -11.41 6.74 -13.19
CA LEU A 341 -12.29 6.21 -12.14
C LEU A 341 -11.49 5.76 -10.92
N LEU A 342 -10.28 5.24 -11.13
CA LEU A 342 -9.44 4.71 -10.06
C LEU A 342 -8.76 5.80 -9.20
N GLY A 343 -8.66 7.03 -9.69
CA GLY A 343 -8.01 8.13 -8.94
C GLY A 343 -6.50 7.96 -8.69
N ARG A 344 -5.90 6.86 -9.19
CA ARG A 344 -4.47 6.53 -9.08
C ARG A 344 -3.88 6.19 -10.47
N PRO A 345 -2.57 6.42 -10.71
CA PRO A 345 -1.94 6.04 -11.97
C PRO A 345 -1.89 4.52 -12.15
N GLU A 346 -2.04 4.06 -13.39
CA GLU A 346 -1.83 2.65 -13.74
C GLU A 346 -0.37 2.25 -13.50
N PHE A 347 -0.16 1.05 -12.96
CA PHE A 347 1.18 0.49 -12.82
C PHE A 347 1.70 0.05 -14.19
N LEU A 348 2.72 0.72 -14.71
CA LEU A 348 3.33 0.41 -16.01
C LEU A 348 4.71 -0.24 -15.84
N MET A 349 4.93 -1.31 -16.60
CA MET A 349 5.97 -2.31 -16.39
C MET A 349 7.35 -2.05 -17.04
N ALA A 350 8.37 -2.78 -16.53
CA ALA A 350 9.65 -3.07 -17.16
C ALA A 350 9.62 -4.45 -17.88
N THR A 351 9.98 -4.48 -19.17
CA THR A 351 9.63 -5.54 -20.14
C THR A 351 10.58 -6.74 -20.22
N GLN A 352 11.74 -6.73 -19.56
CA GLN A 352 12.82 -7.69 -19.86
C GLN A 352 12.62 -9.12 -19.30
N ILE A 353 12.14 -9.27 -18.05
CA ILE A 353 12.04 -10.60 -17.40
C ILE A 353 10.93 -11.46 -18.01
N VAL A 354 9.82 -10.84 -18.41
CA VAL A 354 8.69 -11.53 -19.05
C VAL A 354 9.09 -12.03 -20.44
N ASP A 355 9.91 -11.27 -21.15
CA ASP A 355 10.40 -11.62 -22.47
C ASP A 355 11.18 -12.95 -22.46
N GLU A 356 12.11 -13.12 -21.52
CA GLU A 356 12.91 -14.34 -21.38
C GLU A 356 12.07 -15.59 -21.08
N CYS A 357 10.94 -15.42 -20.37
CA CYS A 357 10.07 -16.54 -20.00
C CYS A 357 9.13 -16.97 -21.14
N ILE A 358 8.69 -16.04 -21.99
CA ILE A 358 7.65 -16.29 -23.00
C ILE A 358 8.24 -16.50 -24.41
N ARG A 359 9.34 -15.82 -24.74
CA ARG A 359 9.92 -15.83 -26.08
C ARG A 359 10.24 -17.25 -26.55
N GLY A 360 9.75 -17.61 -27.73
CA GLY A 360 9.99 -18.92 -28.36
C GLY A 360 9.33 -20.11 -27.65
N ARG A 361 8.45 -19.89 -26.67
CA ARG A 361 7.72 -20.96 -25.97
C ARG A 361 6.36 -21.22 -26.58
N ARG A 362 5.85 -22.45 -26.45
CA ARG A 362 4.45 -22.80 -26.77
C ARG A 362 3.56 -22.49 -25.58
N ILE A 363 2.58 -21.61 -25.78
CA ILE A 363 1.71 -21.12 -24.71
C ILE A 363 0.28 -21.59 -24.93
N LEU A 364 -0.39 -22.08 -23.89
CA LEU A 364 -1.83 -22.37 -23.90
C LEU A 364 -2.55 -21.37 -23.01
N VAL A 365 -3.60 -20.73 -23.52
CA VAL A 365 -4.49 -19.85 -22.74
C VAL A 365 -5.88 -20.48 -22.71
N THR A 366 -6.37 -20.86 -21.52
CA THR A 366 -7.75 -21.34 -21.37
C THR A 366 -8.68 -20.20 -21.00
N GLY A 367 -9.92 -20.20 -21.47
CA GLY A 367 -10.83 -19.06 -21.31
C GLY A 367 -10.38 -17.89 -22.17
N ALA A 368 -9.77 -18.20 -23.33
CA ALA A 368 -9.12 -17.24 -24.20
C ALA A 368 -10.10 -16.21 -24.77
N GLY A 369 -11.38 -16.55 -24.91
CA GLY A 369 -12.42 -15.62 -25.36
C GLY A 369 -12.90 -14.66 -24.26
N GLY A 370 -12.59 -14.93 -22.99
CA GLY A 370 -12.95 -14.06 -21.86
C GLY A 370 -12.09 -12.79 -21.76
N THR A 371 -12.51 -11.81 -20.96
CA THR A 371 -11.80 -10.52 -20.84
C THR A 371 -10.31 -10.65 -20.47
N ILE A 372 -10.00 -11.46 -19.45
CA ILE A 372 -8.61 -11.63 -18.98
C ILE A 372 -7.83 -12.57 -19.91
N GLY A 373 -8.44 -13.67 -20.35
CA GLY A 373 -7.80 -14.61 -21.29
C GLY A 373 -7.50 -13.98 -22.65
N GLY A 374 -8.40 -13.16 -23.17
CA GLY A 374 -8.19 -12.44 -24.43
C GLY A 374 -7.10 -11.38 -24.31
N GLU A 375 -7.06 -10.64 -23.21
CA GLU A 375 -6.00 -9.67 -22.96
C GLU A 375 -4.64 -10.34 -22.70
N LEU A 376 -4.61 -11.47 -21.99
CA LEU A 376 -3.43 -12.32 -21.85
C LEU A 376 -2.92 -12.75 -23.23
N SER A 377 -3.78 -13.27 -24.09
CA SER A 377 -3.43 -13.69 -25.45
C SER A 377 -2.77 -12.55 -26.24
N ARG A 378 -3.38 -11.35 -26.22
CA ARG A 378 -2.86 -10.16 -26.92
C ARG A 378 -1.51 -9.69 -26.39
N GLN A 379 -1.34 -9.63 -25.07
CA GLN A 379 -0.08 -9.20 -24.48
C GLN A 379 1.03 -10.25 -24.64
N LEU A 380 0.71 -11.54 -24.52
CA LEU A 380 1.65 -12.64 -24.72
C LEU A 380 2.19 -12.64 -26.16
N ALA A 381 1.35 -12.36 -27.16
CA ALA A 381 1.78 -12.27 -28.55
C ALA A 381 2.91 -11.24 -28.79
N ALA A 382 2.92 -10.15 -28.02
CA ALA A 382 3.93 -9.10 -28.14
C ALA A 382 5.35 -9.55 -27.70
N PHE A 383 5.47 -10.64 -26.93
CA PHE A 383 6.75 -11.19 -26.47
C PHE A 383 7.34 -12.25 -27.42
N GLY A 384 6.67 -12.53 -28.55
CA GLY A 384 7.14 -13.48 -29.57
C GLY A 384 7.22 -14.94 -29.10
N PRO A 385 6.11 -15.55 -28.62
CA PRO A 385 6.05 -16.99 -28.39
C PRO A 385 6.16 -17.77 -29.71
N ALA A 386 6.46 -19.07 -29.63
CA ALA A 386 6.55 -19.93 -30.81
C ALA A 386 5.16 -20.28 -31.38
N GLU A 387 4.19 -20.50 -30.50
CA GLU A 387 2.78 -20.76 -30.83
C GLU A 387 1.91 -20.34 -29.64
N ILE A 388 0.72 -19.80 -29.91
CA ILE A 388 -0.33 -19.63 -28.89
C ILE A 388 -1.52 -20.54 -29.24
N THR A 389 -1.90 -21.40 -28.31
CA THR A 389 -3.15 -22.14 -28.36
C THR A 389 -4.22 -21.41 -27.54
N LEU A 390 -5.32 -21.04 -28.20
CA LEU A 390 -6.49 -20.39 -27.62
C LEU A 390 -7.54 -21.48 -27.35
N LEU A 391 -7.81 -21.74 -26.06
CA LEU A 391 -8.80 -22.72 -25.63
C LEU A 391 -10.01 -22.01 -25.03
N ASP A 392 -11.20 -22.25 -25.58
CA ASP A 392 -12.47 -21.84 -24.98
C ASP A 392 -13.57 -22.84 -25.34
N HIS A 393 -14.65 -22.85 -24.56
CA HIS A 393 -15.85 -23.63 -24.82
C HIS A 393 -16.88 -22.87 -25.66
N ALA A 394 -16.82 -21.54 -25.66
CA ALA A 394 -17.75 -20.69 -26.39
C ALA A 394 -17.24 -20.47 -27.81
N GLU A 395 -17.95 -20.99 -28.80
CA GLU A 395 -17.60 -20.88 -30.22
C GLU A 395 -17.40 -19.41 -30.64
N HIS A 396 -18.37 -18.56 -30.29
CA HIS A 396 -18.35 -17.14 -30.66
C HIS A 396 -17.14 -16.41 -30.06
N ASP A 397 -16.93 -16.53 -28.74
CA ASP A 397 -15.85 -15.84 -28.06
C ASP A 397 -14.47 -16.30 -28.57
N LEU A 398 -14.32 -17.60 -28.87
CA LEU A 398 -13.10 -18.18 -29.44
C LEU A 398 -12.82 -17.66 -30.86
N TYR A 399 -13.87 -17.58 -31.70
CA TYR A 399 -13.77 -17.03 -33.05
C TYR A 399 -13.38 -15.54 -33.01
N GLU A 400 -14.00 -14.75 -32.13
CA GLU A 400 -13.70 -13.32 -32.01
C GLU A 400 -12.25 -13.05 -31.61
N ILE A 401 -11.76 -13.74 -30.57
CA ILE A 401 -10.38 -13.52 -30.11
C ILE A 401 -9.36 -14.00 -31.16
N ASP A 402 -9.61 -15.13 -31.84
CA ASP A 402 -8.74 -15.59 -32.90
C ASP A 402 -8.67 -14.59 -34.06
N SER A 403 -9.83 -14.06 -34.49
CA SER A 403 -9.90 -13.05 -35.55
C SER A 403 -9.07 -11.81 -35.19
N GLN A 404 -9.25 -11.29 -33.96
CA GLN A 404 -8.49 -10.14 -33.45
C GLN A 404 -6.98 -10.43 -33.40
N MET A 405 -6.59 -11.62 -32.93
CA MET A 405 -5.19 -12.03 -32.80
C MET A 405 -4.52 -12.19 -34.17
N ARG A 406 -5.19 -12.80 -35.15
CA ARG A 406 -4.66 -12.94 -36.51
C ARG A 406 -4.52 -11.61 -37.22
N GLN A 407 -5.45 -10.67 -36.98
CA GLN A 407 -5.35 -9.32 -37.53
C GLN A 407 -4.18 -8.54 -36.91
N ALA A 408 -3.98 -8.65 -35.59
CA ALA A 408 -2.93 -7.93 -34.88
C ALA A 408 -1.53 -8.55 -35.06
N CYS A 409 -1.45 -9.88 -35.21
CA CYS A 409 -0.20 -10.65 -35.25
C CYS A 409 -0.25 -11.71 -36.37
N PRO A 410 -0.21 -11.31 -37.66
CA PRO A 410 -0.43 -12.22 -38.79
C PRO A 410 0.63 -13.31 -38.96
N THR A 411 1.82 -13.13 -38.38
CA THR A 411 2.95 -14.06 -38.49
C THR A 411 3.05 -15.06 -37.34
N LEU A 412 2.28 -14.86 -36.26
CA LEU A 412 2.33 -15.73 -35.08
C LEU A 412 1.47 -16.98 -35.32
N PRO A 413 2.00 -18.20 -35.14
CA PRO A 413 1.18 -19.41 -35.17
C PRO A 413 0.14 -19.39 -34.05
N ILE A 414 -1.13 -19.43 -34.44
CA ILE A 414 -2.28 -19.46 -33.52
C ILE A 414 -3.11 -20.71 -33.79
N ARG A 415 -3.31 -21.52 -32.76
CA ARG A 415 -4.16 -22.71 -32.76
C ARG A 415 -5.43 -22.43 -31.97
N GLN A 416 -6.59 -22.78 -32.54
CA GLN A 416 -7.86 -22.74 -31.83
C GLN A 416 -8.18 -24.13 -31.26
N ALA A 417 -8.69 -24.17 -30.04
CA ALA A 417 -9.16 -25.39 -29.39
C ALA A 417 -10.55 -25.13 -28.78
N LEU A 418 -11.60 -25.48 -29.51
CA LEU A 418 -12.97 -25.47 -28.98
C LEU A 418 -13.12 -26.66 -28.02
N CYS A 419 -12.98 -26.41 -26.73
CA CYS A 419 -12.90 -27.44 -25.71
C CYS A 419 -13.44 -26.93 -24.37
N SER A 420 -14.28 -27.74 -23.74
CA SER A 420 -14.70 -27.54 -22.36
C SER A 420 -13.66 -28.14 -21.41
N ILE A 421 -13.14 -27.35 -20.47
CA ILE A 421 -12.20 -27.83 -19.46
C ILE A 421 -12.79 -28.92 -18.53
N ARG A 422 -14.12 -29.09 -18.54
CA ARG A 422 -14.84 -30.14 -17.82
C ARG A 422 -14.54 -31.53 -18.38
N GLU A 423 -14.20 -31.62 -19.66
CA GLU A 423 -14.02 -32.88 -20.38
C GLU A 423 -12.55 -33.29 -20.36
N ARG A 424 -12.19 -34.19 -19.45
CA ARG A 424 -10.81 -34.62 -19.23
C ARG A 424 -10.11 -35.12 -20.50
N ASP A 425 -10.76 -35.98 -21.26
CA ASP A 425 -10.16 -36.57 -22.46
C ASP A 425 -9.99 -35.54 -23.59
N ALA A 426 -10.92 -34.59 -23.72
CA ALA A 426 -10.79 -33.50 -24.67
C ALA A 426 -9.62 -32.56 -24.30
N VAL A 427 -9.46 -32.24 -23.01
CA VAL A 427 -8.31 -31.49 -22.51
C VAL A 427 -7.00 -32.21 -22.82
N ARG A 428 -6.92 -33.53 -22.56
CA ARG A 428 -5.73 -34.33 -22.87
C ARG A 428 -5.41 -34.31 -24.37
N ALA A 429 -6.41 -34.45 -25.24
CA ALA A 429 -6.23 -34.37 -26.68
C ALA A 429 -5.65 -33.00 -27.12
N VAL A 430 -6.09 -31.89 -26.51
CA VAL A 430 -5.51 -30.57 -26.77
C VAL A 430 -4.05 -30.50 -26.33
N PHE A 431 -3.72 -31.01 -25.14
CA PHE A 431 -2.33 -31.03 -24.66
C PHE A 431 -1.42 -31.94 -25.50
N GLU A 432 -1.93 -33.07 -25.98
CA GLU A 432 -1.18 -33.98 -26.84
C GLU A 432 -0.81 -33.32 -28.18
N GLN A 433 -1.73 -32.54 -28.75
CA GLN A 433 -1.55 -31.82 -30.00
C GLN A 433 -0.72 -30.55 -29.85
N ALA A 434 -1.02 -29.72 -28.85
CA ALA A 434 -0.39 -28.41 -28.67
C ALA A 434 0.96 -28.49 -27.95
N ARG A 435 1.16 -29.51 -27.09
CA ARG A 435 2.34 -29.70 -26.24
C ARG A 435 2.79 -28.38 -25.58
N PRO A 436 1.91 -27.71 -24.81
CA PRO A 436 2.23 -26.40 -24.24
C PRO A 436 3.36 -26.50 -23.21
N GLU A 437 4.21 -25.49 -23.17
CA GLU A 437 5.27 -25.36 -22.16
C GLU A 437 4.82 -24.51 -20.98
N ILE A 438 3.93 -23.53 -21.20
CA ILE A 438 3.35 -22.70 -20.14
C ILE A 438 1.85 -22.58 -20.39
N VAL A 439 1.06 -22.78 -19.34
CA VAL A 439 -0.40 -22.72 -19.39
C VAL A 439 -0.91 -21.55 -18.56
N PHE A 440 -1.64 -20.62 -19.17
CA PHE A 440 -2.38 -19.57 -18.46
C PHE A 440 -3.84 -19.97 -18.33
N HIS A 441 -4.25 -20.34 -17.12
CA HIS A 441 -5.57 -20.86 -16.83
C HIS A 441 -6.51 -19.75 -16.35
N ALA A 442 -7.26 -19.14 -17.28
CA ALA A 442 -8.29 -18.13 -17.00
C ALA A 442 -9.75 -18.63 -17.14
N ALA A 443 -9.97 -19.88 -17.56
CA ALA A 443 -11.30 -20.45 -17.73
C ALA A 443 -11.97 -20.70 -16.37
N ALA A 444 -13.09 -20.00 -16.10
CA ALA A 444 -13.89 -20.20 -14.89
C ALA A 444 -15.26 -19.52 -14.98
N LEU A 445 -16.21 -19.99 -14.17
CA LEU A 445 -17.45 -19.29 -13.88
C LEU A 445 -17.21 -18.25 -12.78
N LYS A 446 -17.61 -17.00 -13.04
CA LYS A 446 -17.31 -15.85 -12.16
C LYS A 446 -18.54 -15.13 -11.58
N HIS A 447 -19.73 -15.40 -12.10
CA HIS A 447 -20.94 -14.67 -11.70
C HIS A 447 -21.52 -15.26 -10.42
N VAL A 448 -21.43 -14.52 -9.30
CA VAL A 448 -21.86 -15.00 -7.97
C VAL A 448 -23.29 -15.54 -7.98
N PRO A 449 -24.34 -14.79 -8.36
CA PRO A 449 -25.71 -15.32 -8.29
C PRO A 449 -25.92 -16.56 -9.15
N LEU A 450 -25.33 -16.58 -10.36
CA LEU A 450 -25.45 -17.70 -11.28
C LEU A 450 -24.83 -18.98 -10.69
N VAL A 451 -23.66 -18.85 -10.05
CA VAL A 451 -22.97 -20.00 -9.45
C VAL A 451 -23.60 -20.40 -8.12
N GLU A 452 -24.15 -19.45 -7.35
CA GLU A 452 -24.95 -19.76 -6.16
C GLU A 452 -26.21 -20.56 -6.52
N GLU A 453 -26.88 -20.25 -7.62
CA GLU A 453 -28.06 -20.99 -8.09
C GLU A 453 -27.71 -22.30 -8.80
N ASN A 454 -26.47 -22.45 -9.27
CA ASN A 454 -26.02 -23.61 -10.04
C ASN A 454 -24.72 -24.20 -9.47
N PRO A 455 -24.72 -24.72 -8.23
CA PRO A 455 -23.51 -25.17 -7.54
C PRO A 455 -22.81 -26.33 -8.25
N CYS A 456 -23.57 -27.25 -8.86
CA CYS A 456 -22.99 -28.34 -9.67
C CYS A 456 -22.14 -27.79 -10.82
N ALA A 457 -22.66 -26.79 -11.55
CA ALA A 457 -21.95 -26.17 -12.66
C ALA A 457 -20.70 -25.41 -12.18
N GLY A 458 -20.80 -24.74 -11.03
CA GLY A 458 -19.68 -24.08 -10.35
C GLY A 458 -18.55 -25.05 -10.02
N VAL A 459 -18.85 -26.13 -9.31
CA VAL A 459 -17.85 -27.14 -8.92
C VAL A 459 -17.28 -27.85 -10.14
N HIS A 460 -18.11 -28.22 -11.12
CA HIS A 460 -17.64 -28.91 -12.32
C HIS A 460 -16.65 -28.05 -13.14
N THR A 461 -16.89 -26.74 -13.28
CA THR A 461 -15.95 -25.87 -14.00
C THR A 461 -14.75 -25.47 -13.14
N ASN A 462 -14.99 -24.86 -11.99
CA ASN A 462 -13.94 -24.17 -11.22
C ASN A 462 -13.10 -25.11 -10.36
N VAL A 463 -13.58 -26.34 -10.08
CA VAL A 463 -12.84 -27.35 -9.30
C VAL A 463 -12.37 -28.47 -10.21
N VAL A 464 -13.31 -29.22 -10.80
CA VAL A 464 -12.97 -30.39 -11.65
C VAL A 464 -12.26 -29.94 -12.92
N GLY A 465 -12.73 -28.88 -13.58
CA GLY A 465 -12.08 -28.34 -14.77
C GLY A 465 -10.67 -27.81 -14.50
N THR A 466 -10.45 -27.12 -13.38
CA THR A 466 -9.11 -26.68 -12.97
C THR A 466 -8.20 -27.88 -12.68
N ARG A 467 -8.70 -28.92 -12.00
CA ARG A 467 -7.98 -30.19 -11.81
C ARG A 467 -7.61 -30.83 -13.15
N ASN A 468 -8.50 -30.90 -14.12
CA ASN A 468 -8.20 -31.50 -15.43
C ASN A 468 -7.04 -30.80 -16.15
N ILE A 469 -7.00 -29.46 -16.10
CA ILE A 469 -5.88 -28.69 -16.68
C ILE A 469 -4.59 -28.93 -15.90
N ALA A 470 -4.66 -28.92 -14.57
CA ALA A 470 -3.49 -29.11 -13.72
C ALA A 470 -2.89 -30.52 -13.84
N ASP A 471 -3.74 -31.54 -13.90
CA ASP A 471 -3.34 -32.94 -14.12
C ASP A 471 -2.69 -33.09 -15.51
N ALA A 472 -3.22 -32.43 -16.55
CA ALA A 472 -2.63 -32.44 -17.89
C ALA A 472 -1.26 -31.73 -17.95
N VAL A 473 -1.04 -30.67 -17.15
CA VAL A 473 0.27 -30.01 -17.02
C VAL A 473 1.33 -31.00 -16.51
N CYS A 474 0.99 -31.77 -15.46
CA CYS A 474 1.85 -32.83 -14.95
C CYS A 474 2.08 -33.94 -15.98
N GLU A 475 1.00 -34.42 -16.62
CA GLU A 475 1.03 -35.55 -17.55
C GLU A 475 1.89 -35.29 -18.79
N PHE A 476 1.80 -34.09 -19.36
CA PHE A 476 2.49 -33.72 -20.61
C PHE A 476 3.80 -32.95 -20.38
N GLY A 477 4.21 -32.75 -19.13
CA GLY A 477 5.49 -32.13 -18.76
C GLY A 477 5.58 -30.65 -19.11
N ALA A 478 4.48 -29.90 -18.98
CA ALA A 478 4.54 -28.44 -19.12
C ALA A 478 5.32 -27.83 -17.93
N ARG A 479 6.09 -26.77 -18.17
CA ARG A 479 6.95 -26.16 -17.15
C ARG A 479 6.15 -25.47 -16.05
N ALA A 480 5.03 -24.86 -16.40
CA ALA A 480 4.19 -24.18 -15.41
C ALA A 480 2.73 -24.01 -15.83
N MET A 481 1.89 -23.88 -14.81
CA MET A 481 0.51 -23.43 -14.89
C MET A 481 0.35 -22.16 -14.05
N VAL A 482 -0.22 -21.12 -14.65
CA VAL A 482 -0.59 -19.87 -13.98
C VAL A 482 -2.12 -19.85 -13.84
N GLN A 483 -2.62 -20.05 -12.63
CA GLN A 483 -4.04 -20.01 -12.31
C GLN A 483 -4.49 -18.60 -11.95
N VAL A 484 -5.51 -18.11 -12.67
CA VAL A 484 -6.15 -16.83 -12.38
C VAL A 484 -7.28 -17.03 -11.35
N SER A 485 -7.12 -16.40 -10.19
CA SER A 485 -8.07 -16.41 -9.07
C SER A 485 -8.58 -15.01 -8.71
N THR A 486 -9.41 -14.89 -7.68
CA THR A 486 -10.12 -13.67 -7.30
C THR A 486 -10.15 -13.46 -5.78
N ASP A 487 -10.29 -12.21 -5.34
CA ASP A 487 -10.58 -11.80 -3.95
C ASP A 487 -11.71 -12.61 -3.27
N LYS A 488 -12.75 -12.99 -4.01
CA LYS A 488 -13.88 -13.79 -3.48
C LYS A 488 -13.50 -15.20 -3.00
N ALA A 489 -12.31 -15.70 -3.36
CA ALA A 489 -11.77 -16.96 -2.85
C ALA A 489 -11.27 -16.84 -1.40
N VAL A 490 -11.02 -15.62 -0.92
CA VAL A 490 -10.65 -15.30 0.46
C VAL A 490 -11.87 -15.43 1.35
N ASN A 491 -11.77 -16.09 2.51
CA ASN A 491 -12.89 -16.24 3.47
C ASN A 491 -14.25 -16.47 2.76
N PRO A 492 -14.40 -17.52 1.93
CA PRO A 492 -15.51 -17.62 0.99
C PRO A 492 -16.85 -17.84 1.71
N VAL A 493 -17.80 -16.91 1.50
CA VAL A 493 -19.17 -16.98 2.08
C VAL A 493 -20.15 -17.77 1.21
N GLY A 494 -19.90 -17.85 -0.09
CA GLY A 494 -20.76 -18.51 -1.06
C GLY A 494 -20.01 -19.58 -1.88
N VAL A 495 -20.77 -20.36 -2.64
CA VAL A 495 -20.29 -21.41 -3.54
C VAL A 495 -19.28 -20.87 -4.54
N MET A 496 -19.52 -19.70 -5.15
CA MET A 496 -18.62 -19.18 -6.18
C MET A 496 -17.20 -19.01 -5.65
N GLY A 497 -17.06 -18.30 -4.53
CA GLY A 497 -15.78 -18.10 -3.86
C GLY A 497 -15.15 -19.43 -3.40
N ALA A 498 -15.96 -20.31 -2.82
CA ALA A 498 -15.48 -21.59 -2.30
C ALA A 498 -14.94 -22.50 -3.41
N THR A 499 -15.57 -22.54 -4.58
CA THR A 499 -15.06 -23.32 -5.73
C THR A 499 -13.70 -22.81 -6.22
N LYS A 500 -13.52 -21.48 -6.31
CA LYS A 500 -12.23 -20.88 -6.66
C LYS A 500 -11.17 -21.20 -5.61
N ARG A 501 -11.51 -21.12 -4.33
CA ARG A 501 -10.61 -21.44 -3.22
C ARG A 501 -10.13 -22.90 -3.26
N VAL A 502 -11.02 -23.86 -3.54
CA VAL A 502 -10.60 -25.26 -3.72
C VAL A 502 -9.63 -25.41 -4.89
N GLY A 503 -9.85 -24.70 -5.99
CA GLY A 503 -8.89 -24.65 -7.10
C GLY A 503 -7.51 -24.12 -6.67
N GLU A 504 -7.47 -23.03 -5.90
CA GLU A 504 -6.20 -22.49 -5.35
C GLU A 504 -5.48 -23.53 -4.48
N ILE A 505 -6.20 -24.19 -3.57
CA ILE A 505 -5.65 -25.20 -2.66
C ILE A 505 -5.12 -26.41 -3.45
N TYR A 506 -5.82 -26.82 -4.53
CA TYR A 506 -5.36 -27.90 -5.40
C TYR A 506 -4.05 -27.57 -6.11
N SER A 507 -3.97 -26.40 -6.74
CA SER A 507 -2.73 -25.93 -7.39
C SER A 507 -1.61 -25.73 -6.38
N GLN A 508 -1.90 -25.22 -5.19
CA GLN A 508 -0.92 -25.09 -4.10
C GLN A 508 -0.37 -26.45 -3.70
N ALA A 509 -1.23 -27.46 -3.52
CA ALA A 509 -0.80 -28.81 -3.15
C ALA A 509 0.09 -29.43 -4.24
N LEU A 510 -0.24 -29.22 -5.52
CA LEU A 510 0.60 -29.68 -6.64
C LEU A 510 1.95 -28.95 -6.70
N ASP A 511 1.99 -27.63 -6.50
CA ASP A 511 3.27 -26.89 -6.49
C ASP A 511 4.20 -27.41 -5.39
N LEU A 512 3.64 -27.70 -4.22
CA LEU A 512 4.37 -28.22 -3.05
C LEU A 512 4.86 -29.66 -3.24
N CYS A 513 4.16 -30.49 -4.01
CA CYS A 513 4.65 -31.83 -4.37
C CYS A 513 5.95 -31.78 -5.19
N GLY A 514 6.24 -30.67 -5.87
CA GLY A 514 7.47 -30.47 -6.65
C GLY A 514 8.63 -29.84 -5.88
N VAL A 515 8.56 -29.69 -4.55
CA VAL A 515 9.61 -29.02 -3.75
C VAL A 515 10.98 -29.71 -3.87
N ASP A 516 10.98 -31.04 -3.92
CA ASP A 516 12.22 -31.83 -3.99
C ASP A 516 12.74 -32.02 -5.44
N ASP A 517 12.00 -31.51 -6.44
CA ASP A 517 12.33 -31.65 -7.86
C ASP A 517 12.42 -30.26 -8.53
N PRO A 518 13.65 -29.80 -8.86
CA PRO A 518 13.87 -28.54 -9.56
C PRO A 518 13.23 -28.47 -10.94
N ASP A 519 13.00 -29.62 -11.58
CA ASP A 519 12.43 -29.74 -12.92
C ASP A 519 10.91 -30.01 -12.88
N ALA A 520 10.34 -30.22 -11.69
CA ALA A 520 8.89 -30.39 -11.54
C ALA A 520 8.12 -29.12 -11.94
N PRO A 521 6.93 -29.27 -12.55
CA PRO A 521 6.08 -28.15 -12.94
C PRO A 521 5.82 -27.18 -11.78
N ARG A 522 5.73 -25.89 -12.11
CA ARG A 522 5.31 -24.84 -11.16
C ARG A 522 3.81 -24.58 -11.29
N PHE A 523 3.10 -24.55 -10.17
CA PHE A 523 1.68 -24.18 -10.11
C PHE A 523 1.54 -22.85 -9.38
N ILE A 524 1.28 -21.80 -10.15
CA ILE A 524 1.35 -20.41 -9.69
C ILE A 524 -0.07 -19.86 -9.62
N THR A 525 -0.52 -19.49 -8.44
CA THR A 525 -1.85 -18.85 -8.28
C THR A 525 -1.68 -17.35 -8.16
N VAL A 526 -2.42 -16.58 -8.96
CA VAL A 526 -2.47 -15.12 -8.89
C VAL A 526 -3.89 -14.68 -8.53
N ARG A 527 -4.02 -13.88 -7.47
CA ARG A 527 -5.27 -13.38 -6.90
C ARG A 527 -5.35 -11.86 -7.03
N PHE A 528 -6.50 -11.39 -7.52
CA PHE A 528 -6.82 -9.96 -7.56
C PHE A 528 -8.33 -9.73 -7.47
N GLY A 529 -8.71 -8.47 -7.32
CA GLY A 529 -10.08 -8.03 -7.14
C GLY A 529 -10.80 -7.77 -8.46
N ASN A 530 -11.67 -6.77 -8.46
CA ASN A 530 -12.54 -6.53 -9.60
C ASN A 530 -11.80 -5.80 -10.71
N VAL A 531 -12.02 -6.22 -11.94
CA VAL A 531 -11.38 -5.63 -13.10
C VAL A 531 -12.36 -4.73 -13.84
N LEU A 532 -12.01 -3.45 -13.94
CA LEU A 532 -12.82 -2.43 -14.60
C LEU A 532 -12.99 -2.74 -16.09
N GLY A 533 -14.22 -2.61 -16.58
CA GLY A 533 -14.54 -2.84 -18.00
C GLY A 533 -14.63 -4.31 -18.39
N SER A 534 -14.51 -5.24 -17.44
CA SER A 534 -14.76 -6.67 -17.73
C SER A 534 -16.24 -6.98 -17.88
N SER A 535 -16.56 -8.02 -18.68
CA SER A 535 -17.93 -8.43 -18.98
C SER A 535 -18.72 -8.69 -17.70
N GLY A 536 -19.87 -8.02 -17.54
CA GLY A 536 -20.74 -8.13 -16.37
C GLY A 536 -20.21 -7.52 -15.07
N SER A 537 -19.24 -6.60 -15.14
CA SER A 537 -18.83 -5.76 -13.99
C SER A 537 -19.79 -4.60 -13.75
N VAL A 538 -19.61 -3.89 -12.63
CA VAL A 538 -20.49 -2.79 -12.20
C VAL A 538 -20.48 -1.60 -13.17
N VAL A 539 -19.34 -1.32 -13.81
CA VAL A 539 -19.22 -0.18 -14.73
C VAL A 539 -20.09 -0.37 -15.98
N PRO A 540 -20.00 -1.48 -16.75
CA PRO A 540 -20.94 -1.74 -17.85
C PRO A 540 -22.42 -1.77 -17.44
N LEU A 541 -22.73 -2.18 -16.21
CA LEU A 541 -24.10 -2.10 -15.69
C LEU A 541 -24.56 -0.65 -15.54
N PHE A 542 -23.76 0.19 -14.86
CA PHE A 542 -24.06 1.60 -14.68
C PHE A 542 -24.08 2.36 -16.00
N THR A 543 -23.15 2.09 -16.92
CA THR A 543 -23.16 2.66 -18.27
C THR A 543 -24.49 2.37 -18.97
N ARG A 544 -24.96 1.11 -18.97
CA ARG A 544 -26.28 0.77 -19.56
C ARG A 544 -27.43 1.46 -18.84
N GLN A 545 -27.42 1.53 -17.50
CA GLN A 545 -28.47 2.22 -16.73
C GLN A 545 -28.54 3.72 -17.06
N ILE A 546 -27.37 4.36 -17.21
CA ILE A 546 -27.25 5.76 -17.64
C ILE A 546 -27.75 5.94 -19.07
N GLU A 547 -27.34 5.09 -20.01
CA GLU A 547 -27.77 5.15 -21.41
C GLU A 547 -29.29 4.99 -21.57
N HIS A 548 -29.93 4.22 -20.68
CA HIS A 548 -31.38 4.02 -20.66
C HIS A 548 -32.13 5.08 -19.83
N GLY A 549 -31.44 6.05 -19.23
CA GLY A 549 -32.04 7.08 -18.37
C GLY A 549 -32.71 6.53 -17.10
N GLY A 550 -32.35 5.33 -16.67
CA GLY A 550 -32.90 4.67 -15.49
C GLY A 550 -32.06 4.92 -14.23
N PRO A 551 -32.63 4.76 -13.03
CA PRO A 551 -31.87 4.94 -11.78
C PRO A 551 -30.71 3.93 -11.70
N LEU A 552 -29.57 4.35 -11.16
CA LEU A 552 -28.46 3.43 -10.89
C LEU A 552 -28.83 2.57 -9.69
N THR A 553 -28.52 1.28 -9.75
CA THR A 553 -28.82 0.35 -8.65
C THR A 553 -27.56 -0.02 -7.89
N VAL A 554 -27.47 0.40 -6.63
CA VAL A 554 -26.37 0.02 -5.71
C VAL A 554 -26.91 -1.01 -4.72
N THR A 555 -26.18 -2.07 -4.45
CA THR A 555 -26.67 -3.16 -3.58
C THR A 555 -26.69 -2.76 -2.10
N HIS A 556 -25.67 -2.04 -1.62
CA HIS A 556 -25.64 -1.51 -0.26
C HIS A 556 -24.85 -0.19 -0.19
N PRO A 557 -25.25 0.80 0.64
CA PRO A 557 -24.56 2.10 0.72
C PRO A 557 -23.08 2.00 1.13
N ASP A 558 -22.75 1.03 1.98
CA ASP A 558 -21.38 0.83 2.50
C ASP A 558 -20.57 -0.20 1.70
N ILE A 559 -21.06 -0.67 0.56
CA ILE A 559 -20.36 -1.71 -0.21
C ILE A 559 -19.09 -1.16 -0.86
N THR A 560 -17.96 -1.82 -0.63
CA THR A 560 -16.66 -1.44 -1.20
C THR A 560 -16.05 -2.57 -2.01
N ARG A 561 -15.26 -2.21 -3.03
CA ARG A 561 -14.60 -3.15 -3.94
C ARG A 561 -13.21 -2.65 -4.30
N TYR A 562 -12.25 -3.56 -4.36
CA TYR A 562 -10.97 -3.28 -4.99
C TYR A 562 -11.12 -3.27 -6.51
N PHE A 563 -10.48 -2.31 -7.16
CA PHE A 563 -10.51 -2.18 -8.61
C PHE A 563 -9.11 -2.02 -9.20
N MET A 564 -8.94 -2.63 -10.36
CA MET A 564 -7.78 -2.45 -11.22
C MET A 564 -8.20 -2.47 -12.69
N THR A 565 -7.31 -2.06 -13.59
CA THR A 565 -7.58 -2.16 -15.03
C THR A 565 -7.27 -3.56 -15.57
N VAL A 566 -7.90 -3.95 -16.69
CA VAL A 566 -7.59 -5.24 -17.36
C VAL A 566 -6.11 -5.33 -17.70
N ARG A 567 -5.55 -4.24 -18.24
CA ARG A 567 -4.15 -4.17 -18.65
C ARG A 567 -3.21 -4.35 -17.46
N GLU A 568 -3.44 -3.66 -16.36
CA GLU A 568 -2.69 -3.77 -15.10
C GLU A 568 -2.75 -5.19 -14.54
N ALA A 569 -3.92 -5.81 -14.52
CA ALA A 569 -4.12 -7.18 -14.03
C ALA A 569 -3.26 -8.18 -14.82
N VAL A 570 -3.36 -8.13 -16.16
CA VAL A 570 -2.58 -9.01 -17.04
C VAL A 570 -1.08 -8.78 -16.89
N GLN A 571 -0.64 -7.53 -16.78
CA GLN A 571 0.77 -7.21 -16.58
C GLN A 571 1.32 -7.83 -15.29
N LEU A 572 0.61 -7.66 -14.18
CA LEU A 572 1.03 -8.22 -12.90
C LEU A 572 0.94 -9.75 -12.85
N ILE A 573 -0.01 -10.38 -13.56
CA ILE A 573 -0.05 -11.84 -13.75
C ILE A 573 1.23 -12.32 -14.46
N LEU A 574 1.62 -11.66 -15.55
CA LEU A 574 2.83 -12.01 -16.29
C LEU A 574 4.08 -11.86 -15.42
N GLN A 575 4.20 -10.77 -14.64
CA GLN A 575 5.31 -10.59 -13.70
C GLN A 575 5.37 -11.66 -12.62
N SER A 576 4.24 -11.93 -11.97
CA SER A 576 4.13 -12.96 -10.92
C SER A 576 4.61 -14.30 -11.48
N SER A 577 4.14 -14.66 -12.68
CA SER A 577 4.50 -15.92 -13.33
C SER A 577 5.98 -16.00 -13.70
N SER A 578 6.56 -14.95 -14.28
CA SER A 578 7.97 -14.93 -14.66
C SER A 578 8.91 -14.91 -13.45
N HIS A 579 8.53 -14.24 -12.36
CA HIS A 579 9.26 -14.29 -11.10
C HIS A 579 9.20 -15.69 -10.48
N ALA A 580 8.01 -16.27 -10.36
CA ALA A 580 7.82 -17.60 -9.77
C ALA A 580 8.53 -18.72 -10.55
N LEU A 581 8.88 -18.51 -11.81
CA LEU A 581 9.66 -19.45 -12.62
C LEU A 581 11.17 -19.43 -12.34
N LYS A 582 11.66 -18.54 -11.47
CA LYS A 582 13.06 -18.51 -11.02
C LYS A 582 13.33 -19.59 -9.97
N ARG A 583 14.57 -20.10 -9.96
CA ARG A 583 14.99 -21.27 -9.14
C ARG A 583 15.02 -21.00 -7.63
N ASP A 584 15.09 -19.74 -7.22
CA ASP A 584 15.22 -19.27 -5.84
C ASP A 584 13.87 -18.88 -5.20
N THR A 585 12.75 -19.18 -5.85
CA THR A 585 11.42 -18.82 -5.35
C THR A 585 10.76 -19.97 -4.59
N MET A 586 10.16 -19.63 -3.44
CA MET A 586 9.38 -20.57 -2.64
C MET A 586 8.19 -21.13 -3.44
N ARG A 587 7.92 -22.43 -3.30
CA ARG A 587 6.74 -23.11 -3.86
C ARG A 587 5.55 -23.00 -2.90
N GLY A 588 4.34 -23.02 -3.45
CA GLY A 588 3.09 -23.02 -2.70
C GLY A 588 2.60 -21.64 -2.22
N ASN A 589 3.17 -20.54 -2.70
CA ASN A 589 2.71 -19.19 -2.38
C ASN A 589 1.64 -18.72 -3.38
N ILE A 590 0.66 -17.96 -2.89
CA ILE A 590 -0.35 -17.29 -3.73
C ILE A 590 0.07 -15.83 -3.92
N TYR A 591 0.21 -15.37 -5.16
CA TYR A 591 0.57 -13.99 -5.47
C TYR A 591 -0.69 -13.11 -5.44
N VAL A 592 -0.73 -12.10 -4.57
CA VAL A 592 -1.85 -11.19 -4.37
C VAL A 592 -1.48 -9.81 -4.90
N LEU A 593 -2.25 -9.29 -5.86
CA LEU A 593 -1.94 -8.01 -6.51
C LEU A 593 -2.36 -6.82 -5.64
N ASP A 594 -1.49 -5.81 -5.51
CA ASP A 594 -1.80 -4.58 -4.80
C ASP A 594 -2.70 -3.67 -5.66
N MET A 595 -3.93 -3.48 -5.20
CA MET A 595 -4.93 -2.66 -5.88
C MET A 595 -5.18 -1.31 -5.19
N GLY A 596 -4.36 -0.95 -4.18
CA GLY A 596 -4.55 0.24 -3.38
C GLY A 596 -5.77 0.15 -2.46
N GLU A 597 -6.43 1.28 -2.21
CA GLU A 597 -7.59 1.35 -1.32
C GLU A 597 -8.89 0.88 -1.99
N PRO A 598 -9.79 0.21 -1.25
CA PRO A 598 -11.07 -0.23 -1.79
C PRO A 598 -12.00 0.97 -2.04
N VAL A 599 -12.72 0.95 -3.17
CA VAL A 599 -13.61 2.04 -3.60
C VAL A 599 -15.05 1.73 -3.22
N ARG A 600 -15.78 2.70 -2.66
CA ARG A 600 -17.22 2.59 -2.41
C ARG A 600 -18.00 2.61 -3.71
N ILE A 601 -18.90 1.65 -3.90
CA ILE A 601 -19.70 1.56 -5.15
C ILE A 601 -20.69 2.72 -5.26
N LEU A 602 -21.16 3.27 -4.14
CA LEU A 602 -22.00 4.47 -4.13
C LEU A 602 -21.23 5.67 -4.71
N ASP A 603 -20.00 5.89 -4.26
CA ASP A 603 -19.14 6.99 -4.74
C ASP A 603 -18.82 6.81 -6.22
N LEU A 604 -18.56 5.57 -6.65
CA LEU A 604 -18.38 5.22 -8.05
C LEU A 604 -19.62 5.52 -8.90
N ALA A 605 -20.82 5.17 -8.41
CA ALA A 605 -22.08 5.46 -9.09
C ALA A 605 -22.29 6.97 -9.26
N GLN A 606 -22.11 7.75 -8.19
CA GLN A 606 -22.19 9.21 -8.23
C GLN A 606 -21.17 9.81 -9.20
N GLN A 607 -19.93 9.31 -9.19
CA GLN A 607 -18.89 9.76 -10.10
C GLN A 607 -19.24 9.44 -11.56
N MET A 608 -19.80 8.27 -11.84
CA MET A 608 -20.23 7.90 -13.19
C MET A 608 -21.39 8.76 -13.71
N ILE A 609 -22.37 9.09 -12.85
CA ILE A 609 -23.46 10.03 -13.18
C ILE A 609 -22.89 11.41 -13.53
N ARG A 610 -21.98 11.94 -12.69
CA ARG A 610 -21.28 13.22 -12.94
C ARG A 610 -20.47 13.20 -14.23
N LEU A 611 -19.74 12.12 -14.51
CA LEU A 611 -18.94 11.97 -15.73
C LEU A 611 -19.84 11.92 -16.98
N ALA A 612 -21.02 11.30 -16.88
CA ALA A 612 -22.04 11.31 -17.92
C ALA A 612 -22.72 12.68 -18.12
N GLY A 613 -22.38 13.69 -17.30
CA GLY A 613 -22.88 15.05 -17.40
C GLY A 613 -24.20 15.30 -16.67
N TYR A 614 -24.60 14.40 -15.76
CA TYR A 614 -25.81 14.49 -14.94
C TYR A 614 -25.45 14.80 -13.47
N GLU A 615 -26.36 15.42 -12.72
CA GLU A 615 -26.21 15.62 -11.27
C GLU A 615 -26.86 14.46 -10.50
N PRO A 616 -26.12 13.73 -9.62
CA PRO A 616 -26.68 12.65 -8.80
C PRO A 616 -27.84 13.12 -7.92
N GLU A 617 -28.88 12.30 -7.76
CA GLU A 617 -30.09 12.57 -6.97
C GLU A 617 -30.95 13.76 -7.49
N VAL A 618 -30.58 14.34 -8.63
CA VAL A 618 -31.34 15.44 -9.27
C VAL A 618 -31.74 15.05 -10.68
N ASP A 619 -30.77 14.68 -11.51
CA ASP A 619 -31.00 14.22 -12.89
C ASP A 619 -31.16 12.69 -12.96
N MET A 620 -30.54 11.95 -12.03
CA MET A 620 -30.61 10.49 -11.94
C MET A 620 -30.54 10.03 -10.47
N ASP A 621 -31.52 9.24 -10.05
CA ASP A 621 -31.57 8.64 -8.71
C ASP A 621 -30.61 7.45 -8.58
N ILE A 622 -30.09 7.23 -7.36
CA ILE A 622 -29.41 5.98 -6.98
C ILE A 622 -30.30 5.19 -6.03
N ARG A 623 -30.73 3.99 -6.45
CA ARG A 623 -31.59 3.11 -5.65
C ARG A 623 -30.78 2.03 -4.96
N ILE A 624 -30.96 1.91 -3.64
CA ILE A 624 -30.40 0.80 -2.87
C ILE A 624 -31.29 -0.44 -3.03
N VAL A 625 -30.76 -1.53 -3.59
CA VAL A 625 -31.53 -2.74 -3.95
C VAL A 625 -31.31 -3.94 -3.01
N GLY A 626 -30.44 -3.81 -2.01
CA GLY A 626 -30.07 -4.90 -1.10
C GLY A 626 -28.94 -5.79 -1.63
N LEU A 627 -28.28 -6.51 -0.73
CA LEU A 627 -27.22 -7.47 -1.08
C LEU A 627 -27.83 -8.71 -1.75
N ARG A 628 -27.13 -9.22 -2.77
CA ARG A 628 -27.51 -10.45 -3.46
C ARG A 628 -27.02 -11.67 -2.70
N PRO A 629 -27.65 -12.86 -2.85
CA PRO A 629 -27.16 -14.09 -2.23
C PRO A 629 -25.68 -14.35 -2.57
N GLY A 630 -24.88 -14.66 -1.54
CA GLY A 630 -23.43 -14.91 -1.67
C GLY A 630 -22.57 -13.66 -1.91
N GLU A 631 -23.15 -12.45 -2.00
CA GLU A 631 -22.40 -11.21 -2.19
C GLU A 631 -21.85 -10.67 -0.86
N LYS A 632 -20.55 -10.36 -0.83
CA LYS A 632 -19.89 -9.77 0.34
C LYS A 632 -20.13 -8.28 0.44
N LEU A 633 -20.27 -7.75 1.66
CA LEU A 633 -20.31 -6.31 1.89
C LEU A 633 -18.92 -5.68 1.67
N PHE A 634 -17.87 -6.33 2.18
CA PHE A 634 -16.47 -5.92 2.03
C PHE A 634 -15.67 -7.08 1.43
N GLU A 635 -14.84 -6.79 0.43
CA GLU A 635 -13.89 -7.75 -0.10
C GLU A 635 -12.59 -7.68 0.71
N GLU A 636 -11.90 -8.81 0.82
CA GLU A 636 -10.62 -8.94 1.54
C GLU A 636 -9.58 -9.52 0.58
N LEU A 637 -8.31 -9.18 0.76
CA LEU A 637 -7.23 -9.68 -0.11
C LEU A 637 -6.49 -10.90 0.48
N PHE A 638 -6.53 -11.04 1.81
CA PHE A 638 -5.86 -12.10 2.56
C PHE A 638 -6.85 -12.81 3.48
N ASP A 639 -6.74 -14.12 3.55
CA ASP A 639 -7.50 -14.93 4.49
C ASP A 639 -6.98 -14.73 5.91
N SER A 640 -7.85 -14.87 6.91
CA SER A 640 -7.46 -14.83 8.34
C SER A 640 -6.35 -15.83 8.71
N CYS A 641 -6.21 -16.90 7.92
CA CYS A 641 -5.23 -17.97 8.12
C CYS A 641 -4.04 -17.90 7.14
N GLU A 642 -3.98 -16.85 6.32
CA GLU A 642 -2.87 -16.59 5.41
C GLU A 642 -1.87 -15.61 6.05
N GLU A 643 -0.59 -15.95 6.01
CA GLU A 643 0.47 -14.98 6.34
C GLU A 643 0.70 -14.09 5.10
N GLN A 644 0.51 -12.78 5.26
CA GLN A 644 0.87 -11.78 4.26
C GLN A 644 2.38 -11.53 4.31
N VAL A 645 3.06 -11.80 3.21
CA VAL A 645 4.50 -11.59 3.03
C VAL A 645 4.72 -10.59 1.90
N GLU A 646 5.67 -9.68 2.07
CA GLU A 646 6.07 -8.74 1.01
C GLU A 646 6.80 -9.50 -0.10
N SER A 647 6.38 -9.33 -1.36
CA SER A 647 7.07 -9.95 -2.50
C SER A 647 8.26 -9.09 -2.94
N SER A 648 9.22 -9.72 -3.64
CA SER A 648 10.34 -9.00 -4.26
C SER A 648 9.91 -8.11 -5.44
N ILE A 649 8.66 -8.26 -5.91
CA ILE A 649 8.08 -7.52 -7.01
C ILE A 649 7.21 -6.37 -6.47
N PRO A 650 7.52 -5.11 -6.81
CA PRO A 650 6.68 -3.98 -6.39
C PRO A 650 5.24 -4.13 -6.87
N GLY A 651 4.28 -3.90 -5.97
CA GLY A 651 2.84 -4.00 -6.26
C GLY A 651 2.28 -5.42 -6.16
N ILE A 652 3.03 -6.36 -5.59
CA ILE A 652 2.60 -7.76 -5.40
C ILE A 652 2.97 -8.20 -3.98
N PHE A 653 2.03 -8.87 -3.33
CA PHE A 653 2.21 -9.55 -2.05
C PHE A 653 2.17 -11.06 -2.26
N GLU A 654 2.68 -11.82 -1.28
CA GLU A 654 2.58 -13.28 -1.25
C GLU A 654 1.73 -13.69 -0.04
N ALA A 655 0.71 -14.51 -0.27
CA ALA A 655 -0.11 -15.11 0.77
C ALA A 655 0.33 -16.56 0.98
N ARG A 656 0.79 -16.87 2.20
CA ARG A 656 1.18 -18.24 2.61
C ARG A 656 0.04 -18.88 3.39
N SER A 657 -0.63 -19.85 2.77
CA SER A 657 -1.70 -20.64 3.38
C SER A 657 -1.20 -21.99 3.86
N ARG A 658 -1.81 -22.53 4.92
CA ARG A 658 -1.59 -23.93 5.34
C ARG A 658 -2.01 -24.89 4.23
N PRO A 659 -1.15 -25.84 3.82
CA PRO A 659 -1.48 -26.76 2.74
C PRO A 659 -2.48 -27.84 3.19
N ILE A 660 -3.25 -28.34 2.23
CA ILE A 660 -4.05 -29.55 2.35
C ILE A 660 -3.37 -30.66 1.53
N PRO A 661 -3.18 -31.87 2.09
CA PRO A 661 -2.57 -32.98 1.35
C PRO A 661 -3.33 -33.31 0.07
N LEU A 662 -2.58 -33.50 -1.01
CA LEU A 662 -3.13 -33.85 -2.33
C LEU A 662 -4.03 -35.10 -2.34
N PRO A 663 -3.73 -36.20 -1.59
CA PRO A 663 -4.63 -37.36 -1.53
C PRO A 663 -6.02 -37.02 -0.98
N LEU A 664 -6.08 -36.15 0.03
CA LEU A 664 -7.33 -35.70 0.64
C LEU A 664 -8.16 -34.89 -0.35
N LEU A 665 -7.51 -33.95 -1.06
CA LEU A 665 -8.16 -33.16 -2.10
C LEU A 665 -8.70 -34.05 -3.23
N ASN A 666 -7.91 -35.02 -3.69
CA ASN A 666 -8.34 -35.97 -4.72
C ASN A 666 -9.54 -36.82 -4.29
N GLN A 667 -9.63 -37.22 -3.02
CA GLN A 667 -10.79 -37.93 -2.50
C GLN A 667 -12.03 -37.02 -2.44
N ALA A 668 -11.88 -35.79 -1.94
CA ALA A 668 -12.98 -34.83 -1.87
C ALA A 668 -13.50 -34.45 -3.26
N ILE A 669 -12.61 -34.19 -4.23
CA ILE A 669 -13.00 -33.88 -5.62
C ILE A 669 -13.72 -35.07 -6.25
N ARG A 670 -13.23 -36.32 -6.08
CA ARG A 670 -13.94 -37.52 -6.57
C ARG A 670 -15.32 -37.72 -5.94
N ARG A 671 -15.52 -37.29 -4.70
CA ARG A 671 -16.86 -37.30 -4.10
C ARG A 671 -17.74 -36.23 -4.74
N MET A 672 -17.23 -35.01 -4.94
CA MET A 672 -17.96 -33.95 -5.63
C MET A 672 -18.33 -34.35 -7.07
N GLU A 673 -17.45 -35.04 -7.81
CA GLU A 673 -17.75 -35.58 -9.15
C GLU A 673 -18.94 -36.55 -9.12
N ARG A 674 -19.01 -37.45 -8.12
CA ARG A 674 -20.16 -38.34 -7.93
C ARG A 674 -21.44 -37.58 -7.57
N LEU A 675 -21.35 -36.60 -6.67
CA LEU A 675 -22.49 -35.79 -6.26
C LEU A 675 -23.06 -34.95 -7.42
N ILE A 676 -22.21 -34.50 -8.35
CA ILE A 676 -22.64 -33.82 -9.58
C ILE A 676 -23.49 -34.76 -10.43
N ALA A 677 -23.10 -36.03 -10.57
CA ALA A 677 -23.86 -37.04 -11.31
C ALA A 677 -25.19 -37.37 -10.61
N GLU A 678 -25.20 -37.39 -9.27
CA GLU A 678 -26.38 -37.60 -8.43
C GLU A 678 -27.29 -36.35 -8.33
N ARG A 679 -26.79 -35.17 -8.77
CA ARG A 679 -27.43 -33.84 -8.62
C ARG A 679 -27.75 -33.46 -7.18
N ASP A 680 -26.95 -33.90 -6.22
CA ASP A 680 -27.11 -33.56 -4.80
C ASP A 680 -26.37 -32.26 -4.47
N GLU A 681 -27.06 -31.15 -4.73
CA GLU A 681 -26.51 -29.80 -4.56
C GLU A 681 -26.24 -29.43 -3.10
N GLU A 682 -27.07 -29.91 -2.17
CA GLU A 682 -26.95 -29.63 -0.74
C GLU A 682 -25.72 -30.30 -0.15
N GLU A 683 -25.48 -31.58 -0.49
CA GLU A 683 -24.26 -32.25 -0.10
C GLU A 683 -23.03 -31.59 -0.74
N ILE A 684 -23.10 -31.20 -2.01
CA ILE A 684 -22.01 -30.47 -2.69
C ILE A 684 -21.63 -29.21 -1.91
N ARG A 685 -22.61 -28.36 -1.55
CA ARG A 685 -22.35 -27.15 -0.75
C ARG A 685 -21.65 -27.49 0.56
N ARG A 686 -22.11 -28.54 1.24
CA ARG A 686 -21.53 -28.99 2.52
C ARG A 686 -20.08 -29.44 2.36
N VAL A 687 -19.79 -30.32 1.40
CA VAL A 687 -18.43 -30.81 1.10
C VAL A 687 -17.52 -29.62 0.75
N LEU A 688 -17.99 -28.74 -0.11
CA LEU A 688 -17.25 -27.59 -0.61
C LEU A 688 -16.90 -26.61 0.52
N HIS A 689 -17.89 -26.17 1.30
CA HIS A 689 -17.68 -25.21 2.40
C HIS A 689 -16.82 -25.80 3.52
N ASN A 690 -16.92 -27.09 3.78
CA ASN A 690 -16.06 -27.71 4.78
C ASN A 690 -14.62 -27.84 4.30
N LEU A 691 -14.38 -28.17 3.04
CA LEU A 691 -13.03 -28.30 2.48
C LEU A 691 -12.24 -26.98 2.60
N VAL A 692 -12.89 -25.85 2.33
CA VAL A 692 -12.26 -24.53 2.44
C VAL A 692 -12.04 -24.06 3.88
N ARG A 693 -12.67 -24.71 4.88
CA ARG A 693 -12.50 -24.44 6.32
C ARG A 693 -11.43 -25.31 6.99
N ILE A 694 -10.88 -26.29 6.29
CA ILE A 694 -9.81 -27.15 6.84
C ILE A 694 -8.56 -26.33 7.24
N PRO A 695 -8.04 -25.40 6.42
CA PRO A 695 -6.85 -24.62 6.78
C PRO A 695 -7.04 -23.76 8.04
N SER A 696 -8.27 -23.31 8.30
CA SER A 696 -8.62 -22.50 9.47
C SER A 696 -8.91 -23.32 10.73
N GLY A 697 -8.86 -24.65 10.65
CA GLY A 697 -9.17 -25.55 11.78
C GLY A 697 -10.65 -25.53 12.19
N GLN A 698 -11.53 -24.98 11.36
CA GLN A 698 -12.98 -24.84 11.61
C GLN A 698 -13.82 -25.87 10.85
N ALA A 699 -13.19 -26.89 10.27
CA ALA A 699 -13.90 -27.97 9.59
C ALA A 699 -14.63 -28.87 10.60
N ASP A 700 -15.84 -29.30 10.26
CA ASP A 700 -16.63 -30.20 11.11
C ASP A 700 -15.95 -31.58 11.23
N ALA A 701 -15.83 -32.07 12.47
CA ALA A 701 -15.21 -33.36 12.79
C ALA A 701 -16.07 -34.58 12.42
N ARG A 702 -17.38 -34.41 12.14
CA ARG A 702 -18.33 -35.51 11.86
C ARG A 702 -18.60 -35.69 10.37
N MET A 703 -17.56 -35.83 9.55
CA MET A 703 -17.74 -35.97 8.11
C MET A 703 -17.75 -37.43 7.64
N PRO A 704 -18.81 -37.90 6.94
CA PRO A 704 -18.94 -39.28 6.49
C PRO A 704 -18.27 -39.47 5.12
N PHE A 705 -16.96 -39.25 5.04
CA PHE A 705 -16.17 -39.57 3.84
C PHE A 705 -15.40 -40.89 4.01
N GLY A 706 -16.03 -41.95 4.53
CA GLY A 706 -15.30 -43.20 4.80
C GLY A 706 -14.06 -42.98 5.70
N ASP A 707 -12.92 -43.59 5.36
CA ASP A 707 -11.63 -43.51 6.10
C ASP A 707 -10.99 -42.10 6.20
N PHE A 708 -11.76 -41.05 5.93
CA PHE A 708 -11.38 -39.65 6.09
C PHE A 708 -11.23 -39.25 7.56
N ALA A 709 -11.92 -39.89 8.50
CA ALA A 709 -11.68 -39.66 9.93
C ALA A 709 -10.25 -40.08 10.32
N SER A 710 -9.74 -41.16 9.73
CA SER A 710 -8.34 -41.58 9.84
C SER A 710 -7.41 -40.57 9.18
N LEU A 711 -7.71 -40.17 7.93
CA LEU A 711 -6.90 -39.20 7.16
C LEU A 711 -6.89 -37.79 7.77
N MET A 712 -7.97 -37.37 8.44
CA MET A 712 -8.08 -36.10 9.17
C MET A 712 -7.47 -36.20 10.57
N ALA A 713 -7.53 -37.37 11.21
CA ALA A 713 -6.76 -37.60 12.42
C ALA A 713 -5.26 -37.60 12.08
N ASP A 714 -4.86 -38.13 10.94
CA ASP A 714 -3.53 -38.07 10.36
C ASP A 714 -3.15 -36.63 9.95
N TYR A 715 -4.10 -35.83 9.42
CA TYR A 715 -3.96 -34.38 9.23
C TYR A 715 -3.71 -33.63 10.53
N ALA A 716 -4.54 -33.90 11.53
CA ALA A 716 -4.45 -33.28 12.84
C ALA A 716 -3.21 -33.73 13.63
N ARG A 717 -2.71 -34.95 13.38
CA ARG A 717 -1.49 -35.52 13.96
C ARG A 717 -0.23 -35.14 13.17
N GLY A 718 -0.35 -34.71 11.91
CA GLY A 718 0.77 -34.41 11.02
C GLY A 718 1.44 -35.64 10.38
N HIS A 719 0.76 -36.78 10.32
CA HIS A 719 1.27 -38.03 9.74
C HIS A 719 0.70 -38.21 8.32
N PHE A 720 1.46 -37.94 7.26
CA PHE A 720 1.05 -38.29 5.90
C PHE A 720 2.12 -39.12 5.20
N THR A 721 1.80 -40.38 4.94
CA THR A 721 2.53 -41.20 3.96
C THR A 721 1.77 -41.21 2.65
N VAL A 722 2.40 -40.69 1.60
CA VAL A 722 1.87 -40.74 0.22
C VAL A 722 2.05 -42.17 -0.29
N HIS A 723 0.96 -42.92 -0.40
CA HIS A 723 0.99 -44.17 -1.16
C HIS A 723 0.87 -43.86 -2.65
N SER A 724 1.96 -44.05 -3.41
CA SER A 724 1.88 -44.10 -4.86
C SER A 724 1.06 -45.32 -5.27
N SER A 725 -0.01 -45.11 -6.04
CA SER A 725 -0.80 -46.19 -6.59
C SER A 725 0.01 -46.97 -7.63
N GLY A 726 0.65 -48.05 -7.21
CA GLY A 726 1.35 -48.98 -8.08
C GLY A 726 2.22 -49.97 -7.32
N GLY A 727 1.67 -51.17 -7.04
CA GLY A 727 2.43 -52.41 -6.87
C GLY A 727 3.06 -52.70 -5.51
N GLU A 728 2.51 -53.73 -4.86
CA GLU A 728 3.07 -54.58 -3.80
C GLU A 728 3.42 -53.96 -2.42
N THR A 729 2.62 -54.39 -1.45
CA THR A 729 2.94 -54.37 -0.02
C THR A 729 4.15 -55.28 0.24
N GLN A 730 5.35 -54.71 0.37
CA GLN A 730 6.46 -55.38 1.04
C GLN A 730 6.66 -54.79 2.43
N THR A 731 6.11 -55.50 3.40
CA THR A 731 6.46 -55.37 4.82
C THR A 731 7.89 -55.86 5.00
N ALA A 732 8.88 -54.95 5.01
CA ALA A 732 10.22 -55.29 5.45
C ALA A 732 10.31 -55.07 6.97
N LEU A 733 9.80 -56.04 7.74
CA LEU A 733 10.25 -56.25 9.11
C LEU A 733 11.67 -56.81 9.04
N ALA A 734 12.67 -55.99 9.40
CA ALA A 734 13.96 -56.51 9.81
C ALA A 734 13.83 -57.03 11.25
N THR A 735 13.32 -58.25 11.41
CA THR A 735 13.51 -59.01 12.65
C THR A 735 14.62 -60.03 12.43
N VAL A 736 15.58 -59.99 13.34
CA VAL A 736 16.64 -60.99 13.54
C VAL A 736 16.05 -62.40 13.44
N THR A 737 16.69 -63.23 12.63
CA THR A 737 16.42 -64.66 12.47
C THR A 737 16.67 -65.44 13.76
N ALA A 738 15.68 -66.24 14.14
CA ALA A 738 15.85 -67.65 14.50
C ALA A 738 14.80 -68.45 13.69
N ALA A 739 15.22 -69.57 13.09
CA ALA A 739 14.62 -70.26 11.94
C ALA A 739 13.53 -71.32 12.31
N PRO A 740 13.15 -72.28 11.43
CA PRO A 740 12.12 -72.20 10.37
C PRO A 740 11.11 -73.38 10.40
N LEU A 741 10.09 -73.39 9.52
CA LEU A 741 9.30 -74.54 8.95
C LEU A 741 8.07 -73.95 8.22
N GLY A 742 7.57 -74.32 7.03
CA GLY A 742 7.92 -75.28 5.96
C GLY A 742 6.80 -75.27 4.88
N GLN A 743 7.18 -75.51 3.61
CA GLN A 743 6.46 -76.15 2.46
C GLN A 743 5.02 -75.70 2.07
N ALA A 744 4.81 -75.09 0.87
CA ALA A 744 4.46 -75.71 -0.44
C ALA A 744 2.92 -75.79 -0.69
N THR A 745 2.28 -75.62 -1.86
CA THR A 745 2.58 -75.30 -3.28
C THR A 745 1.22 -75.14 -4.01
N LYS A 746 1.17 -74.35 -5.10
CA LYS A 746 0.61 -74.67 -6.46
C LYS A 746 -0.03 -73.46 -7.20
N GLU A 747 0.69 -73.03 -8.24
CA GLU A 747 0.30 -72.28 -9.47
C GLU A 747 -0.66 -73.11 -10.39
N PRO A 748 -1.11 -72.69 -11.62
CA PRO A 748 -0.73 -71.53 -12.50
C PRO A 748 -1.92 -70.73 -13.15
N VAL A 749 -1.84 -69.41 -13.54
CA VAL A 749 -1.22 -68.69 -14.72
C VAL A 749 -2.11 -68.74 -16.01
N PRO A 750 -2.07 -67.86 -17.06
CA PRO A 750 -1.80 -66.41 -17.31
C PRO A 750 -2.92 -65.73 -18.18
N GLU A 751 -2.89 -64.49 -18.71
CA GLU A 751 -2.08 -63.86 -19.81
C GLU A 751 -2.68 -62.45 -20.06
N SER A 752 -2.03 -61.34 -20.44
CA SER A 752 -0.82 -61.03 -21.23
C SER A 752 -0.45 -59.54 -20.97
N VAL A 753 0.76 -59.13 -20.54
CA VAL A 753 2.06 -58.89 -21.25
C VAL A 753 2.13 -57.58 -22.06
N PHE A 754 2.92 -56.59 -21.61
CA PHE A 754 4.18 -56.15 -22.28
C PHE A 754 4.99 -55.09 -21.46
N PHE A 755 6.32 -55.24 -21.53
CA PHE A 755 7.49 -54.69 -20.79
C PHE A 755 8.09 -53.39 -21.41
N PRO A 756 9.27 -52.86 -20.99
CA PRO A 756 9.90 -52.71 -19.66
C PRO A 756 10.36 -51.25 -19.35
N ALA A 757 10.47 -50.91 -18.07
CA ALA A 757 11.14 -49.69 -17.60
C ALA A 757 12.66 -49.90 -17.41
N SER A 758 13.46 -48.89 -17.72
CA SER A 758 14.89 -48.79 -17.38
C SER A 758 15.07 -48.47 -15.88
N PRO A 759 16.24 -48.75 -15.28
CA PRO A 759 16.35 -49.10 -13.86
C PRO A 759 16.23 -47.87 -12.95
N PRO A 760 15.67 -48.02 -11.73
CA PRO A 760 15.65 -46.93 -10.77
C PRO A 760 17.08 -46.68 -10.27
N VAL A 761 17.52 -45.43 -10.42
CA VAL A 761 18.69 -44.91 -9.71
C VAL A 761 18.40 -45.06 -8.21
N ARG A 762 19.31 -45.72 -7.49
CA ARG A 762 19.26 -45.89 -6.04
C ARG A 762 19.30 -44.51 -5.37
N HIS A 763 18.12 -43.94 -5.09
CA HIS A 763 17.97 -42.99 -4.01
C HIS A 763 18.08 -43.78 -2.71
N VAL A 764 19.14 -43.52 -1.95
CA VAL A 764 19.08 -43.65 -0.50
C VAL A 764 18.46 -42.33 -0.04
N PRO A 765 17.18 -42.31 0.37
CA PRO A 765 16.64 -41.13 1.02
C PRO A 765 17.26 -41.12 2.41
N ILE A 766 18.01 -40.08 2.73
CA ILE A 766 18.20 -39.71 4.13
C ILE A 766 16.85 -39.11 4.54
N TYR A 767 15.94 -39.99 4.97
CA TYR A 767 14.81 -39.56 5.77
C TYR A 767 15.37 -39.06 7.10
N LEU A 768 15.31 -37.75 7.35
CA LEU A 768 15.22 -37.29 8.73
C LEU A 768 13.82 -37.68 9.22
N VAL A 769 13.77 -38.83 9.86
CA VAL A 769 12.68 -39.27 10.75
C VAL A 769 12.27 -38.07 11.61
N LYS A 770 11.04 -37.56 11.45
CA LYS A 770 10.45 -36.75 12.53
C LYS A 770 10.24 -37.71 13.70
N SER A 771 11.13 -37.59 14.68
CA SER A 771 10.86 -38.08 16.03
C SER A 771 9.50 -37.56 16.48
N GLU A 772 8.82 -38.28 17.36
CA GLU A 772 7.53 -37.95 17.97
C GLU A 772 7.54 -36.66 18.85
N THR A 773 8.42 -35.69 18.56
CA THR A 773 8.65 -34.46 19.33
C THR A 773 9.12 -33.34 18.39
N THR A 774 8.21 -32.50 17.88
CA THR A 774 8.63 -31.24 17.22
C THR A 774 9.12 -30.26 18.27
N LEU A 775 10.36 -29.79 18.17
CA LEU A 775 11.00 -28.89 19.14
C LEU A 775 10.72 -27.39 18.89
N ALA A 776 9.79 -27.09 17.99
CA ALA A 776 9.38 -25.72 17.67
C ALA A 776 8.35 -25.20 18.69
N SER A 777 8.46 -23.92 19.03
CA SER A 777 7.50 -23.24 19.90
C SER A 777 6.14 -23.15 19.23
N ARG A 778 5.08 -23.41 20.01
CA ARG A 778 3.67 -23.27 19.58
C ARG A 778 3.04 -21.94 20.01
N TRP A 779 3.82 -21.05 20.63
CA TRP A 779 3.34 -19.79 21.18
C TRP A 779 3.31 -18.69 20.11
N PRO A 780 2.25 -17.85 20.01
CA PRO A 780 1.07 -17.81 20.88
C PRO A 780 0.02 -18.88 20.56
N SER A 781 -0.68 -19.31 21.60
CA SER A 781 -1.85 -20.19 21.52
C SER A 781 -2.90 -19.66 22.48
N TYR A 782 -4.17 -19.72 22.10
CA TYR A 782 -5.31 -19.19 22.87
C TYR A 782 -6.20 -20.34 23.32
N ASP A 783 -6.48 -20.38 24.61
CA ASP A 783 -7.35 -21.39 25.21
C ASP A 783 -8.83 -21.11 24.87
N PRO A 784 -9.72 -22.12 24.95
CA PRO A 784 -11.14 -21.95 24.60
C PRO A 784 -11.87 -20.83 25.36
N ASP A 785 -11.51 -20.57 26.63
CA ASP A 785 -12.09 -19.50 27.44
C ASP A 785 -11.70 -18.10 26.93
N GLU A 786 -10.47 -17.94 26.42
CA GLU A 786 -9.99 -16.71 25.79
C GLU A 786 -10.73 -16.44 24.47
N ILE A 787 -10.96 -17.48 23.67
CA ILE A 787 -11.70 -17.41 22.40
C ILE A 787 -13.17 -17.09 22.65
N GLU A 788 -13.77 -17.75 23.65
CA GLU A 788 -15.16 -17.55 24.05
C GLU A 788 -15.43 -16.12 24.50
N ALA A 789 -14.55 -15.55 25.33
CA ALA A 789 -14.69 -14.17 25.79
C ALA A 789 -14.69 -13.16 24.63
N VAL A 790 -13.90 -13.39 23.57
CA VAL A 790 -13.93 -12.55 22.37
C VAL A 790 -15.25 -12.72 21.62
N ARG A 791 -15.71 -13.96 21.45
CA ARG A 791 -17.00 -14.25 20.81
C ARG A 791 -18.14 -13.50 21.49
N ASP A 792 -18.22 -13.56 22.81
CA ASP A 792 -19.25 -12.89 23.60
C ASP A 792 -19.26 -11.37 23.39
N ILE A 793 -18.08 -10.74 23.39
CA ILE A 793 -17.94 -9.31 23.15
C ILE A 793 -18.41 -8.93 21.75
N LEU A 794 -17.99 -9.68 20.73
CA LEU A 794 -18.40 -9.44 19.35
C LEU A 794 -19.92 -9.64 19.17
N SER A 795 -20.47 -10.71 19.74
CA SER A 795 -21.91 -10.98 19.71
C SER A 795 -22.74 -9.91 20.42
N SER A 796 -22.20 -9.29 21.47
CA SER A 796 -22.88 -8.21 22.20
C SER A 796 -22.87 -6.86 21.48
N GLY A 797 -21.98 -6.65 20.50
CA GLY A 797 -21.72 -5.35 19.88
C GLY A 797 -21.00 -4.33 20.79
N ARG A 798 -20.67 -4.70 22.05
CA ARG A 798 -20.03 -3.82 23.04
C ARG A 798 -18.51 -3.75 22.87
N VAL A 799 -18.06 -3.39 21.67
CA VAL A 799 -16.65 -3.54 21.25
C VAL A 799 -15.76 -2.32 21.54
N ASN A 800 -16.37 -1.15 21.75
CA ASN A 800 -15.65 0.11 21.91
C ASN A 800 -15.26 0.37 23.38
N ALA A 801 -13.97 0.59 23.64
CA ALA A 801 -13.42 0.80 24.98
C ALA A 801 -13.82 2.14 25.65
N LEU A 802 -14.20 3.16 24.88
CA LEU A 802 -14.65 4.43 25.45
C LEU A 802 -16.14 4.37 25.82
N VAL A 803 -16.97 3.80 24.93
CA VAL A 803 -18.42 3.76 25.11
C VAL A 803 -18.83 2.67 26.12
N HIS A 804 -18.20 1.49 26.06
CA HIS A 804 -18.51 0.35 26.93
C HIS A 804 -17.42 0.19 27.99
N GLY A 805 -16.18 -0.08 27.56
CA GLY A 805 -14.95 0.02 28.36
C GLY A 805 -14.83 -0.90 29.58
N GLU A 806 -15.74 -1.85 29.76
CA GLU A 806 -15.83 -2.68 30.96
C GLU A 806 -14.66 -3.66 31.03
N HIS A 807 -14.35 -4.32 29.92
CA HIS A 807 -13.21 -5.24 29.83
C HIS A 807 -11.89 -4.48 29.91
N THR A 808 -11.78 -3.32 29.26
CA THR A 808 -10.59 -2.47 29.33
C THR A 808 -10.31 -2.01 30.77
N ARG A 809 -11.31 -1.48 31.47
CA ARG A 809 -11.15 -1.05 32.88
C ARG A 809 -10.83 -2.22 33.82
N ASN A 810 -11.44 -3.37 33.59
CA ASN A 810 -11.15 -4.57 34.37
C ASN A 810 -9.71 -5.05 34.16
N PHE A 811 -9.22 -5.01 32.91
CA PHE A 811 -7.85 -5.37 32.60
C PHE A 811 -6.87 -4.38 33.22
N GLU A 812 -7.09 -3.08 33.06
CA GLU A 812 -6.28 -2.02 33.68
C GLU A 812 -6.22 -2.20 35.21
N THR A 813 -7.38 -2.37 35.87
CA THR A 813 -7.45 -2.54 37.33
C THR A 813 -6.73 -3.81 37.79
N SER A 814 -6.92 -4.92 37.09
CA SER A 814 -6.30 -6.20 37.43
C SER A 814 -4.79 -6.15 37.22
N PHE A 815 -4.34 -5.47 36.15
CA PHE A 815 -2.92 -5.33 35.84
C PHE A 815 -2.21 -4.38 36.81
N ALA A 816 -2.84 -3.27 37.21
CA ALA A 816 -2.31 -2.38 38.25
C ALA A 816 -2.11 -3.15 39.57
N ARG A 817 -3.12 -3.93 39.99
CA ARG A 817 -3.02 -4.81 41.17
C ARG A 817 -1.91 -5.85 41.01
N PHE A 818 -1.76 -6.40 39.80
CA PHE A 818 -0.71 -7.36 39.51
C PHE A 818 0.69 -6.73 39.61
N THR A 819 0.96 -5.56 39.06
CA THR A 819 2.29 -4.95 39.18
C THR A 819 2.55 -4.35 40.56
N GLY A 820 1.50 -4.02 41.31
CA GLY A 820 1.60 -3.24 42.54
C GLY A 820 1.58 -1.72 42.32
N ALA A 821 1.35 -1.28 41.06
CA ALA A 821 1.14 0.12 40.74
C ALA A 821 -0.28 0.58 41.11
N ARG A 822 -0.48 1.89 41.28
CA ARG A 822 -1.81 2.43 41.61
C ARG A 822 -2.73 2.52 40.40
N ARG A 823 -2.16 2.80 39.22
CA ARG A 823 -2.89 3.07 37.98
C ARG A 823 -2.29 2.28 36.83
N ALA A 824 -3.16 1.90 35.89
CA ALA A 824 -2.77 1.31 34.63
C ALA A 824 -3.63 1.88 33.50
N ILE A 825 -3.07 1.94 32.29
CA ILE A 825 -3.70 2.48 31.09
C ILE A 825 -3.38 1.54 29.94
N ALA A 826 -4.41 0.85 29.45
CA ALA A 826 -4.30 -0.07 28.34
C ALA A 826 -4.24 0.70 27.02
N VAL A 827 -3.29 0.33 26.17
CA VAL A 827 -3.05 0.94 24.85
C VAL A 827 -2.87 -0.10 23.76
N ASN A 828 -2.94 0.32 22.51
CA ASN A 828 -2.94 -0.56 21.35
C ASN A 828 -1.65 -1.37 21.13
N ASN A 829 -0.48 -0.94 21.59
CA ASN A 829 0.77 -1.71 21.54
C ASN A 829 1.83 -1.22 22.55
N GLY A 830 2.94 -1.96 22.68
CA GLY A 830 4.02 -1.64 23.62
C GLY A 830 4.83 -0.38 23.26
N THR A 831 5.01 -0.09 21.96
CA THR A 831 5.69 1.13 21.51
C THR A 831 4.90 2.38 21.90
N ALA A 832 3.58 2.34 21.70
CA ALA A 832 2.66 3.38 22.13
C ALA A 832 2.64 3.54 23.65
N ALA A 833 2.82 2.45 24.41
CA ALA A 833 2.93 2.53 25.86
C ALA A 833 4.20 3.28 26.30
N LEU A 834 5.36 2.99 25.71
CA LEU A 834 6.60 3.71 25.99
C LEU A 834 6.52 5.19 25.59
N GLU A 835 6.01 5.48 24.39
CA GLU A 835 5.82 6.85 23.93
C GLU A 835 4.88 7.61 24.87
N LEU A 836 3.76 7.00 25.26
CA LEU A 836 2.79 7.59 26.17
C LEU A 836 3.40 7.88 27.55
N ALA A 837 4.20 6.94 28.09
CA ALA A 837 4.90 7.14 29.35
C ALA A 837 5.85 8.34 29.28
N LEU A 838 6.67 8.45 28.23
CA LEU A 838 7.59 9.58 28.02
C LEU A 838 6.84 10.91 27.89
N ARG A 839 5.78 10.98 27.08
CA ARG A 839 4.95 12.19 26.93
C ARG A 839 4.30 12.59 28.24
N ALA A 840 3.73 11.63 28.97
CA ALA A 840 3.10 11.89 30.26
C ALA A 840 4.09 12.33 31.33
N LEU A 841 5.37 11.97 31.20
CA LEU A 841 6.46 12.44 32.04
C LEU A 841 7.04 13.80 31.61
N GLY A 842 6.54 14.39 30.53
CA GLY A 842 6.99 15.69 30.02
C GLY A 842 8.34 15.61 29.27
N VAL A 843 8.72 14.43 28.80
CA VAL A 843 9.89 14.25 27.92
C VAL A 843 9.51 14.71 26.50
N GLY A 844 10.45 15.36 25.81
CA GLY A 844 10.21 15.93 24.49
C GLY A 844 11.39 16.69 23.94
N SER A 845 11.15 17.59 22.98
CA SER A 845 12.20 18.37 22.29
C SER A 845 13.17 19.05 23.26
N GLY A 846 14.48 18.91 22.98
CA GLY A 846 15.56 19.47 23.79
C GLY A 846 16.02 18.58 24.96
N HIS A 847 15.32 17.47 25.24
CA HIS A 847 15.75 16.49 26.24
C HIS A 847 16.59 15.36 25.62
N GLU A 848 17.49 14.81 26.42
CA GLU A 848 18.20 13.56 26.18
C GLU A 848 17.57 12.44 27.03
N VAL A 849 17.41 11.25 26.45
CA VAL A 849 16.96 10.05 27.16
C VAL A 849 18.01 8.96 27.03
N ILE A 850 18.52 8.47 28.15
CA ILE A 850 19.50 7.39 28.15
C ILE A 850 18.77 6.06 27.95
N VAL A 851 19.21 5.27 26.96
CA VAL A 851 18.67 3.96 26.61
C VAL A 851 19.82 2.94 26.54
N PRO A 852 19.57 1.63 26.75
CA PRO A 852 20.59 0.63 26.52
C PRO A 852 20.97 0.58 25.03
N ALA A 853 22.24 0.34 24.73
CA ALA A 853 22.71 0.05 23.37
C ALA A 853 22.05 -1.20 22.78
N ARG A 854 21.79 -2.21 23.62
CA ARG A 854 21.21 -3.50 23.25
C ARG A 854 19.77 -3.62 23.75
N SER A 855 18.80 -3.54 22.84
CA SER A 855 17.37 -3.77 23.10
C SER A 855 16.62 -4.01 21.79
N PHE A 856 15.29 -4.07 21.85
CA PHE A 856 14.43 -3.91 20.69
C PHE A 856 14.32 -2.43 20.28
N PHE A 857 14.31 -2.16 18.98
CA PHE A 857 14.43 -0.79 18.44
C PHE A 857 13.31 0.16 18.86
N ALA A 858 12.15 -0.36 19.27
CA ALA A 858 11.03 0.44 19.78
C ALA A 858 11.40 1.29 21.02
N THR A 859 12.32 0.81 21.87
CA THR A 859 12.83 1.56 23.02
C THR A 859 13.43 2.90 22.58
N THR A 860 14.09 2.92 21.43
CA THR A 860 14.77 4.10 20.90
C THR A 860 13.85 4.94 20.01
N SER A 861 13.00 4.29 19.21
CA SER A 861 12.08 5.01 18.31
C SER A 861 11.07 5.88 19.07
N CYS A 862 10.63 5.46 20.26
CA CYS A 862 9.69 6.23 21.08
C CYS A 862 10.32 7.52 21.63
N VAL A 863 11.63 7.51 21.94
CA VAL A 863 12.38 8.71 22.35
C VAL A 863 12.37 9.75 21.23
N VAL A 864 12.67 9.32 20.00
CA VAL A 864 12.64 10.19 18.82
C VAL A 864 11.21 10.66 18.51
N ALA A 865 10.20 9.81 18.70
CA ALA A 865 8.79 10.14 18.46
C ALA A 865 8.26 11.24 19.38
N VAL A 866 8.75 11.32 20.63
CA VAL A 866 8.44 12.45 21.52
C VAL A 866 9.27 13.70 21.22
N GLY A 867 10.25 13.61 20.32
CA GLY A 867 11.16 14.68 19.91
C GLY A 867 12.42 14.79 20.76
N ALA A 868 12.67 13.85 21.66
CA ALA A 868 13.90 13.80 22.45
C ALA A 868 15.02 13.08 21.68
N GLU A 869 16.26 13.25 22.14
CA GLU A 869 17.42 12.58 21.54
C GLU A 869 17.84 11.35 22.38
N PRO A 870 17.98 10.16 21.76
CA PRO A 870 18.46 8.98 22.46
C PRO A 870 19.97 9.06 22.71
N VAL A 871 20.38 8.65 23.89
CA VAL A 871 21.78 8.54 24.32
C VAL A 871 22.04 7.10 24.72
N PHE A 872 23.02 6.43 24.12
CA PHE A 872 23.24 5.01 24.33
C PHE A 872 24.26 4.75 25.44
N ALA A 873 23.82 4.05 26.48
CA ALA A 873 24.70 3.45 27.48
C ALA A 873 24.97 1.98 27.13
N ASP A 874 26.16 1.50 27.46
CA ASP A 874 26.53 0.10 27.32
C ASP A 874 25.73 -0.79 28.30
N VAL A 875 25.82 -2.09 28.11
CA VAL A 875 25.07 -3.10 28.89
C VAL A 875 26.00 -3.96 29.73
N ASP A 876 25.48 -4.51 30.83
CA ASP A 876 26.18 -5.52 31.61
C ASP A 876 26.35 -6.81 30.76
N PRO A 877 27.57 -7.37 30.64
CA PRO A 877 27.82 -8.51 29.76
C PRO A 877 27.13 -9.81 30.21
N VAL A 878 26.60 -9.90 31.44
CA VAL A 878 25.94 -11.13 31.94
C VAL A 878 24.43 -11.04 31.77
N SER A 879 23.80 -10.08 32.45
CA SER A 879 22.37 -9.83 32.41
C SER A 879 21.91 -9.23 31.07
N GLN A 880 22.82 -8.59 30.33
CA GLN A 880 22.54 -7.84 29.10
C GLN A 880 21.59 -6.65 29.31
N THR A 881 21.35 -6.27 30.57
CA THR A 881 20.57 -5.09 30.93
C THR A 881 21.48 -3.86 30.97
N ILE A 882 20.89 -2.66 30.99
CA ILE A 882 21.66 -1.41 30.98
C ILE A 882 22.61 -1.32 32.18
N CYS A 883 23.88 -0.96 31.94
CA CYS A 883 24.91 -0.87 33.00
C CYS A 883 24.82 0.47 33.73
N PRO A 884 24.56 0.51 35.06
CA PRO A 884 24.44 1.76 35.82
C PRO A 884 25.68 2.67 35.72
N GLU A 885 26.88 2.09 35.71
CA GLU A 885 28.13 2.85 35.59
C GLU A 885 28.27 3.52 34.22
N SER A 886 27.79 2.86 33.16
CA SER A 886 27.72 3.44 31.81
C SER A 886 26.67 4.54 31.76
N VAL A 887 25.50 4.33 32.38
CA VAL A 887 24.46 5.36 32.51
C VAL A 887 25.04 6.61 33.17
N GLU A 888 25.75 6.47 34.30
CA GLU A 888 26.34 7.60 35.02
C GLU A 888 27.29 8.44 34.15
N ARG A 889 28.12 7.78 33.32
CA ARG A 889 29.01 8.48 32.36
C ARG A 889 28.25 9.25 31.28
N MET A 890 27.06 8.78 30.90
CA MET A 890 26.28 9.37 29.82
C MET A 890 25.37 10.53 30.25
N ILE A 891 25.19 10.72 31.56
CA ILE A 891 24.41 11.83 32.12
C ILE A 891 25.05 13.16 31.71
N GLY A 892 24.25 14.00 31.06
CA GLY A 892 24.60 15.36 30.67
C GLY A 892 23.53 16.37 31.10
N PRO A 893 23.74 17.67 30.80
CA PRO A 893 22.83 18.73 31.24
C PRO A 893 21.44 18.66 30.62
N ARG A 894 21.28 17.94 29.49
CA ARG A 894 19.98 17.73 28.82
C ARG A 894 19.32 16.41 29.20
N THR A 895 19.99 15.54 29.95
CA THR A 895 19.44 14.24 30.33
C THR A 895 18.22 14.44 31.20
N LYS A 896 17.09 13.88 30.77
CA LYS A 896 15.81 14.00 31.47
C LYS A 896 15.31 12.67 32.02
N ALA A 897 15.58 11.58 31.31
CA ALA A 897 15.10 10.27 31.67
C ALA A 897 16.09 9.16 31.32
N ILE A 898 15.93 8.02 31.98
CA ILE A 898 16.60 6.75 31.68
C ILE A 898 15.50 5.71 31.41
N ILE A 899 15.63 4.95 30.32
CA ILE A 899 14.78 3.78 30.05
C ILE A 899 15.51 2.51 30.46
N ALA A 900 15.02 1.85 31.50
CA ALA A 900 15.51 0.57 31.99
C ALA A 900 14.78 -0.57 31.30
N VAL A 901 15.43 -1.22 30.33
CA VAL A 901 14.85 -2.39 29.64
C VAL A 901 15.17 -3.68 30.38
N HIS A 902 14.14 -4.34 30.88
CA HIS A 902 14.24 -5.65 31.52
C HIS A 902 14.35 -6.77 30.48
N LEU A 903 15.49 -6.78 29.79
CA LEU A 903 15.74 -7.57 28.59
C LEU A 903 15.61 -9.08 28.89
N ASN A 904 14.93 -9.80 28.00
CA ASN A 904 14.62 -11.23 28.11
C ASN A 904 13.82 -11.66 29.36
N GLY A 905 13.34 -10.69 30.15
CA GLY A 905 12.69 -10.91 31.43
C GLY A 905 13.64 -10.88 32.62
N TRP A 906 14.90 -10.47 32.44
CA TRP A 906 15.83 -10.20 33.52
C TRP A 906 15.65 -8.74 33.99
N PRO A 907 15.28 -8.50 35.26
CA PRO A 907 15.24 -7.16 35.83
C PRO A 907 16.62 -6.46 35.78
N CYS A 908 16.64 -5.17 35.47
CA CYS A 908 17.86 -4.36 35.58
C CYS A 908 18.27 -4.24 37.05
N ASP A 909 19.48 -3.74 37.32
CA ASP A 909 19.83 -3.23 38.64
C ASP A 909 19.05 -1.94 38.95
N ILE A 910 17.78 -2.13 39.31
CA ILE A 910 16.84 -1.07 39.59
C ILE A 910 17.27 -0.25 40.80
N ALA A 911 17.95 -0.85 41.78
CA ALA A 911 18.42 -0.14 42.95
C ALA A 911 19.47 0.91 42.56
N ALA A 912 20.48 0.51 41.79
CA ALA A 912 21.52 1.43 41.30
C ALA A 912 20.95 2.50 40.36
N LEU A 913 20.07 2.12 39.43
CA LEU A 913 19.43 3.07 38.51
C LEU A 913 18.55 4.09 39.24
N LYS A 914 17.83 3.66 40.28
CA LYS A 914 17.03 4.56 41.11
C LYS A 914 17.91 5.52 41.90
N GLU A 915 19.01 5.03 42.47
CA GLU A 915 19.97 5.89 43.16
C GLU A 915 20.54 6.97 42.24
N LEU A 916 20.90 6.61 40.99
CA LEU A 916 21.33 7.58 39.98
C LEU A 916 20.23 8.59 39.65
N CYS A 917 18.99 8.14 39.45
CA CYS A 917 17.87 9.03 39.21
C CYS A 917 17.62 10.01 40.36
N ASP A 918 17.69 9.55 41.60
CA ASP A 918 17.48 10.39 42.78
C ASP A 918 18.61 11.42 42.94
N ARG A 919 19.87 10.99 42.72
CA ARG A 919 21.05 11.85 42.80
C ARG A 919 21.07 12.95 41.74
N HIS A 920 20.66 12.61 40.51
CA HIS A 920 20.69 13.52 39.35
C HIS A 920 19.33 14.15 39.01
N ARG A 921 18.28 13.86 39.79
CA ARG A 921 16.89 14.31 39.56
C ARG A 921 16.35 13.91 38.16
N LEU A 922 16.62 12.68 37.76
CA LEU A 922 16.19 12.10 36.48
C LEU A 922 14.94 11.25 36.65
N LEU A 923 14.20 11.07 35.56
CA LEU A 923 13.04 10.20 35.51
C LEU A 923 13.45 8.77 35.11
N LEU A 924 13.00 7.79 35.86
CA LEU A 924 13.16 6.37 35.53
C LEU A 924 11.90 5.84 34.84
N VAL A 925 12.06 5.31 33.62
CA VAL A 925 11.00 4.59 32.89
C VAL A 925 11.41 3.13 32.77
N GLU A 926 10.56 2.22 33.24
CA GLU A 926 10.82 0.78 33.09
C GLU A 926 10.17 0.27 31.79
N ASP A 927 10.99 -0.23 30.85
CA ASP A 927 10.51 -1.00 29.72
C ASP A 927 10.40 -2.48 30.14
N CYS A 928 9.17 -2.85 30.51
CA CYS A 928 8.80 -4.18 30.98
C CYS A 928 8.19 -5.04 29.86
N ALA A 929 8.38 -4.66 28.58
CA ALA A 929 7.80 -5.39 27.46
C ALA A 929 8.12 -6.90 27.46
N GLN A 930 9.28 -7.28 28.02
CA GLN A 930 9.74 -8.67 28.08
C GLN A 930 9.72 -9.25 29.51
N ALA A 931 9.15 -8.55 30.50
CA ALA A 931 9.34 -8.86 31.92
C ALA A 931 8.04 -9.00 32.73
N HIS A 932 7.00 -9.54 32.11
CA HIS A 932 5.73 -9.81 32.77
C HIS A 932 5.91 -10.70 34.00
N GLY A 933 5.71 -10.15 35.20
CA GLY A 933 5.86 -10.87 36.46
C GLY A 933 7.30 -11.09 36.93
N ALA A 934 8.30 -10.46 36.29
CA ALA A 934 9.64 -10.40 36.85
C ALA A 934 9.63 -9.56 38.14
N ALA A 935 10.55 -9.84 39.06
CA ALA A 935 10.61 -9.17 40.36
C ALA A 935 12.04 -9.08 40.91
N VAL A 936 12.27 -8.10 41.78
CA VAL A 936 13.50 -7.92 42.56
C VAL A 936 13.11 -7.83 44.02
N GLY A 937 13.69 -8.69 44.88
CA GLY A 937 13.35 -8.73 46.31
C GLY A 937 11.86 -9.01 46.58
N GLY A 938 11.18 -9.71 45.68
CA GLY A 938 9.74 -9.99 45.75
C GLY A 938 8.83 -8.85 45.24
N GLN A 939 9.36 -7.66 44.97
CA GLN A 939 8.61 -6.56 44.34
C GLN A 939 8.68 -6.68 42.82
N ARG A 940 7.52 -6.65 42.14
CA ARG A 940 7.42 -6.81 40.68
C ARG A 940 7.92 -5.59 39.94
N VAL A 941 8.61 -5.82 38.82
CA VAL A 941 9.01 -4.75 37.90
C VAL A 941 7.79 -4.04 37.32
N GLY A 942 7.99 -2.78 36.97
CA GLY A 942 6.94 -1.86 36.56
C GLY A 942 6.32 -1.06 37.72
N SER A 943 6.86 -1.20 38.93
CA SER A 943 6.42 -0.46 40.13
C SER A 943 7.53 0.37 40.77
N PHE A 944 8.75 0.37 40.21
CA PHE A 944 9.92 1.01 40.80
C PHE A 944 10.18 2.41 40.24
N GLY A 945 9.96 2.58 38.94
CA GLY A 945 10.14 3.83 38.21
C GLY A 945 8.96 4.79 38.34
N HIS A 946 9.05 5.92 37.64
CA HIS A 946 7.99 6.93 37.59
C HIS A 946 6.82 6.47 36.70
N ALA A 947 7.13 5.70 35.66
CA ALA A 947 6.17 5.00 34.83
C ALA A 947 6.83 3.74 34.25
N ALA A 948 6.02 2.77 33.85
CA ALA A 948 6.50 1.59 33.16
C ALA A 948 5.57 1.20 32.01
N ALA A 949 6.15 0.57 31.00
CA ALA A 949 5.44 0.14 29.80
C ALA A 949 5.55 -1.38 29.62
N PHE A 950 4.45 -2.02 29.26
CA PHE A 950 4.35 -3.43 28.93
C PHE A 950 3.84 -3.61 27.50
N SER A 951 4.18 -4.74 26.89
CA SER A 951 3.76 -5.13 25.54
C SER A 951 3.05 -6.46 25.60
N PHE A 952 1.94 -6.56 24.88
CA PHE A 952 1.15 -7.79 24.72
C PHE A 952 1.11 -8.23 23.25
N CYS A 953 2.19 -7.95 22.51
CA CYS A 953 2.37 -8.40 21.13
C CYS A 953 2.45 -9.94 21.05
N THR A 954 2.24 -10.49 19.86
CA THR A 954 2.20 -11.92 19.51
C THR A 954 3.20 -12.80 20.27
N ASP A 955 4.45 -12.37 20.42
CA ASP A 955 5.52 -13.19 20.99
C ASP A 955 5.69 -13.07 22.51
N LYS A 956 4.99 -12.13 23.17
CA LYS A 956 5.13 -11.76 24.58
C LYS A 956 4.56 -12.81 25.53
N ILE A 957 4.93 -12.75 26.81
CA ILE A 957 4.50 -13.75 27.83
C ILE A 957 2.97 -13.77 27.96
N ILE A 958 2.35 -12.60 27.86
CA ILE A 958 0.92 -12.41 27.62
C ILE A 958 0.78 -11.84 26.21
N SER A 959 -0.13 -12.39 25.40
CA SER A 959 -0.46 -11.88 24.06
C SER A 959 -1.95 -11.58 23.98
N THR A 960 -2.34 -10.36 23.65
CA THR A 960 -3.74 -9.95 23.55
C THR A 960 -4.23 -9.99 22.10
N ALA A 961 -4.25 -11.18 21.48
CA ALA A 961 -4.60 -11.37 20.08
C ALA A 961 -3.70 -10.61 19.08
N GLY A 962 -2.39 -10.56 19.37
CA GLY A 962 -1.36 -10.11 18.43
C GLY A 962 -0.79 -8.73 18.72
N GLU A 963 -1.61 -7.79 19.20
CA GLU A 963 -1.18 -6.44 19.58
C GLU A 963 -1.74 -6.04 20.94
N GLY A 964 -1.02 -5.17 21.66
CA GLY A 964 -1.47 -4.59 22.92
C GLY A 964 -0.32 -4.03 23.76
N GLY A 965 -0.66 -3.14 24.69
CA GLY A 965 0.29 -2.59 25.64
C GLY A 965 -0.39 -2.03 26.88
N MET A 966 0.42 -1.72 27.88
CA MET A 966 -0.04 -1.13 29.14
C MET A 966 0.98 -0.12 29.64
N VAL A 967 0.53 1.05 30.05
CA VAL A 967 1.31 1.96 30.90
C VAL A 967 0.86 1.75 32.33
N VAL A 968 1.80 1.60 33.27
CA VAL A 968 1.50 1.60 34.70
C VAL A 968 2.26 2.73 35.38
N THR A 969 1.65 3.33 36.40
CA THR A 969 2.27 4.37 37.21
C THR A 969 1.60 4.44 38.58
N SER A 970 2.33 4.95 39.57
CA SER A 970 1.81 5.28 40.89
C SER A 970 1.57 6.78 41.09
N ASP A 971 1.90 7.60 40.08
CA ASP A 971 1.70 9.04 40.06
C ASP A 971 0.37 9.37 39.35
N GLU A 972 -0.53 10.05 40.07
CA GLU A 972 -1.86 10.38 39.57
C GLU A 972 -1.81 11.41 38.42
N ASP A 973 -0.88 12.36 38.47
CA ASP A 973 -0.77 13.39 37.44
C ASP A 973 -0.21 12.80 36.14
N VAL A 974 0.74 11.87 36.25
CA VAL A 974 1.23 11.08 35.10
C VAL A 974 0.07 10.26 34.51
N PHE A 975 -0.73 9.60 35.35
CA PHE A 975 -1.91 8.85 34.90
C PHE A 975 -2.90 9.75 34.15
N LEU A 976 -3.27 10.91 34.71
CA LEU A 976 -4.25 11.81 34.09
C LEU A 976 -3.76 12.35 32.74
N ARG A 977 -2.48 12.72 32.62
CA ARG A 977 -1.88 13.16 31.35
C ARG A 977 -1.84 12.04 30.32
N ALA A 978 -1.44 10.84 30.73
CA ALA A 978 -1.41 9.67 29.85
C ALA A 978 -2.82 9.26 29.39
N TRP A 979 -3.80 9.26 30.29
CA TRP A 979 -5.18 8.93 29.95
C TRP A 979 -5.76 9.94 28.96
N ALA A 980 -5.55 11.24 29.22
CA ALA A 980 -6.00 12.29 28.31
C ALA A 980 -5.36 12.13 26.93
N TYR A 981 -4.04 11.94 26.85
CA TYR A 981 -3.35 11.79 25.58
C TYR A 981 -3.80 10.54 24.80
N LYS A 982 -4.05 9.41 25.48
CA LYS A 982 -4.58 8.18 24.84
C LYS A 982 -5.90 8.42 24.08
N ASP A 983 -6.73 9.34 24.59
CA ASP A 983 -8.08 9.58 24.09
C ASP A 983 -8.29 11.03 23.64
N HIS A 984 -7.50 11.47 22.67
CA HIS A 984 -7.62 12.76 21.96
C HIS A 984 -7.46 14.03 22.81
N GLY A 985 -6.92 13.92 24.02
CA GLY A 985 -6.76 15.04 24.95
C GLY A 985 -8.02 15.33 25.76
N LYS A 986 -8.93 14.36 25.89
CA LYS A 986 -10.12 14.49 26.73
C LYS A 986 -9.76 14.61 28.20
N SER A 987 -10.54 15.40 28.91
CA SER A 987 -10.47 15.59 30.36
C SER A 987 -11.12 14.41 31.07
N HIS A 988 -10.33 13.64 31.82
CA HIS A 988 -10.83 12.50 32.60
C HIS A 988 -11.99 12.92 33.52
N ALA A 989 -11.84 14.03 34.25
CA ALA A 989 -12.88 14.55 35.13
C ALA A 989 -14.18 14.87 34.38
N LYS A 990 -14.11 15.54 33.21
CA LYS A 990 -15.32 15.90 32.45
C LYS A 990 -15.99 14.69 31.81
N VAL A 991 -15.24 13.64 31.46
CA VAL A 991 -15.80 12.40 30.90
C VAL A 991 -16.51 11.58 31.97
N HIS A 992 -16.03 11.61 33.22
CA HIS A 992 -16.53 10.79 34.32
C HIS A 992 -17.38 11.55 35.36
N ASP A 993 -17.81 12.79 35.08
CA ASP A 993 -18.62 13.60 36.02
C ASP A 993 -20.11 13.21 36.10
N GLY A 994 -20.53 12.16 35.39
CA GLY A 994 -21.90 11.66 35.37
C GLY A 994 -22.90 12.59 34.66
N LYS A 995 -22.47 13.73 34.11
CA LYS A 995 -23.32 14.67 33.36
C LYS A 995 -23.45 14.25 31.90
N ALA A 996 -23.86 13.01 31.67
CA ALA A 996 -24.23 12.52 30.34
C ALA A 996 -25.62 13.09 30.00
N GLY A 997 -25.66 14.11 29.14
CA GLY A 997 -26.90 14.76 28.70
C GLY A 997 -27.00 14.78 27.18
N SER A 998 -28.18 15.12 26.65
CA SER A 998 -28.45 15.29 25.21
C SER A 998 -27.77 16.53 24.59
N ALA A 999 -27.06 17.32 25.39
CA ALA A 999 -26.38 18.54 24.95
C ALA A 999 -24.88 18.30 24.73
N PHE A 1000 -24.34 18.96 23.71
CA PHE A 1000 -22.92 18.96 23.36
C PHE A 1000 -22.05 19.53 24.50
N ARG A 1001 -20.86 18.92 24.73
CA ARG A 1001 -19.91 19.33 25.78
C ARG A 1001 -18.49 19.48 25.23
N PHE A 1002 -17.82 20.58 25.61
CA PHE A 1002 -16.39 20.79 25.34
C PHE A 1002 -15.53 20.08 26.39
N ILE A 1003 -15.12 18.85 26.06
CA ILE A 1003 -14.43 17.94 26.99
C ILE A 1003 -12.91 17.82 26.79
N HIS A 1004 -12.33 18.50 25.81
CA HIS A 1004 -10.90 18.42 25.51
C HIS A 1004 -10.16 19.58 26.18
N ASP A 1005 -9.19 19.27 27.04
CA ASP A 1005 -8.35 20.25 27.77
C ASP A 1005 -6.91 20.30 27.23
N SER A 1006 -6.53 19.32 26.41
CA SER A 1006 -5.21 19.20 25.80
C SER A 1006 -5.32 18.53 24.42
N PHE A 1007 -4.19 18.37 23.73
CA PHE A 1007 -4.11 17.55 22.52
C PHE A 1007 -3.68 16.12 22.87
N GLY A 1008 -4.22 15.15 22.13
CA GLY A 1008 -3.86 13.75 22.27
C GLY A 1008 -3.95 13.00 20.94
N SER A 1009 -3.83 11.68 21.03
CA SER A 1009 -3.91 10.72 19.93
C SER A 1009 -5.05 9.72 20.17
N ASN A 1010 -5.13 8.66 19.35
CA ASN A 1010 -5.99 7.51 19.59
C ASN A 1010 -5.12 6.27 19.80
N LEU A 1011 -4.88 5.93 21.07
CA LEU A 1011 -4.05 4.78 21.44
C LEU A 1011 -4.87 3.70 22.16
N ARG A 1012 -6.20 3.69 22.01
CA ARG A 1012 -7.10 2.82 22.79
C ARG A 1012 -6.91 1.33 22.43
N LEU A 1013 -6.80 0.47 23.45
CA LEU A 1013 -6.95 -0.99 23.30
C LEU A 1013 -8.44 -1.34 23.09
N THR A 1014 -8.75 -2.42 22.38
CA THR A 1014 -10.14 -2.88 22.19
C THR A 1014 -10.65 -3.72 23.38
N GLU A 1015 -11.97 -3.82 23.53
CA GLU A 1015 -12.59 -4.65 24.58
C GLU A 1015 -12.23 -6.13 24.43
N ALA A 1016 -12.16 -6.65 23.19
CA ALA A 1016 -11.79 -8.03 22.91
C ALA A 1016 -10.35 -8.35 23.36
N GLN A 1017 -9.40 -7.47 23.04
CA GLN A 1017 -8.00 -7.61 23.47
C GLN A 1017 -7.89 -7.53 25.01
N ALA A 1018 -8.64 -6.63 25.64
CA ALA A 1018 -8.63 -6.49 27.09
C ALA A 1018 -9.22 -7.71 27.82
N ALA A 1019 -10.23 -8.37 27.24
CA ALA A 1019 -10.81 -9.59 27.80
C ALA A 1019 -9.81 -10.75 27.77
N ILE A 1020 -9.14 -10.98 26.64
CA ILE A 1020 -8.03 -11.95 26.55
C ILE A 1020 -6.95 -11.60 27.58
N GLY A 1021 -6.56 -10.33 27.66
CA GLY A 1021 -5.53 -9.86 28.60
C GLY A 1021 -5.89 -10.17 30.05
N THR A 1022 -7.14 -9.98 30.43
CA THR A 1022 -7.63 -10.28 31.78
C THR A 1022 -7.56 -11.77 32.10
N ILE A 1023 -7.97 -12.63 31.16
CA ILE A 1023 -7.92 -14.09 31.32
C ILE A 1023 -6.47 -14.59 31.38
N GLN A 1024 -5.62 -14.12 30.46
CA GLN A 1024 -4.21 -14.49 30.43
C GLN A 1024 -3.44 -13.99 31.66
N LEU A 1025 -3.81 -12.83 32.21
CA LEU A 1025 -3.24 -12.33 33.45
C LEU A 1025 -3.55 -13.27 34.63
N ALA A 1026 -4.75 -13.85 34.68
CA ALA A 1026 -5.11 -14.83 35.70
C ALA A 1026 -4.29 -16.13 35.57
N LYS A 1027 -3.96 -16.54 34.35
CA LYS A 1027 -3.13 -17.73 34.05
C LYS A 1027 -1.62 -17.48 34.16
N LEU A 1028 -1.19 -16.22 34.25
CA LEU A 1028 0.21 -15.83 34.20
C LEU A 1028 1.10 -16.51 35.26
N PRO A 1029 0.68 -16.67 36.54
CA PRO A 1029 1.51 -17.32 37.55
C PRO A 1029 1.95 -18.74 37.16
N ASP A 1030 1.03 -19.56 36.65
CA ASP A 1030 1.32 -20.94 36.22
C ASP A 1030 2.20 -20.96 34.96
N ARG A 1031 1.92 -20.06 34.01
CA ARG A 1031 2.74 -19.89 32.81
C ARG A 1031 4.19 -19.51 33.15
N LEU A 1032 4.39 -18.62 34.11
CA LEU A 1032 5.72 -18.22 34.60
C LEU A 1032 6.42 -19.37 35.34
N ALA A 1033 5.70 -20.12 36.17
CA ALA A 1033 6.25 -21.29 36.85
C ALA A 1033 6.76 -22.33 35.84
N ARG A 1034 5.99 -22.60 34.76
CA ARG A 1034 6.43 -23.51 33.69
C ARG A 1034 7.64 -22.97 32.92
N ARG A 1035 7.63 -21.69 32.54
CA ARG A 1035 8.78 -21.05 31.86
C ARG A 1035 10.06 -21.15 32.69
N ARG A 1036 9.95 -20.92 34.02
CA ARG A 1036 11.07 -21.05 34.95
C ARG A 1036 11.58 -22.49 35.03
N ALA A 1037 10.69 -23.46 35.19
CA ALA A 1037 11.08 -24.88 35.21
C ALA A 1037 11.81 -25.29 33.92
N ASN A 1038 11.32 -24.82 32.76
CA ASN A 1038 11.95 -25.06 31.47
C ASN A 1038 13.35 -24.43 31.39
N ALA A 1039 13.51 -23.18 31.83
CA ALA A 1039 14.81 -22.52 31.89
C ALA A 1039 15.80 -23.18 32.86
N GLU A 1040 15.35 -23.58 34.06
CA GLU A 1040 16.17 -24.28 35.06
C GLU A 1040 16.65 -25.65 34.55
N MET A 1041 15.83 -26.33 33.77
CA MET A 1041 16.25 -27.56 33.09
C MET A 1041 17.32 -27.31 32.04
N LEU A 1042 17.18 -26.27 31.21
CA LEU A 1042 18.25 -25.89 30.27
C LEU A 1042 19.53 -25.50 31.01
N ASN A 1043 19.45 -24.77 32.12
CA ASN A 1043 20.61 -24.46 32.96
C ASN A 1043 21.31 -25.75 33.40
N ARG A 1044 20.57 -26.72 33.99
CA ARG A 1044 21.14 -28.01 34.41
C ARG A 1044 21.78 -28.78 33.25
N LEU A 1045 21.18 -28.75 32.08
CA LEU A 1045 21.68 -29.46 30.90
C LEU A 1045 22.90 -28.78 30.29
N LEU A 1046 22.99 -27.45 30.31
CA LEU A 1046 23.98 -26.69 29.53
C LEU A 1046 25.13 -26.11 30.35
N GLN A 1047 24.98 -25.95 31.68
CA GLN A 1047 25.95 -25.26 32.55
C GLN A 1047 27.37 -25.84 32.51
N ASP A 1048 27.50 -27.17 32.41
CA ASP A 1048 28.81 -27.84 32.46
C ASP A 1048 29.53 -27.86 31.09
N HIS A 1049 28.93 -27.25 30.06
CA HIS A 1049 29.50 -27.25 28.73
C HIS A 1049 30.62 -26.19 28.58
N PRO A 1050 31.85 -26.57 28.21
CA PRO A 1050 33.03 -25.66 28.25
C PRO A 1050 32.97 -24.49 27.26
N MET A 1051 32.05 -24.53 26.30
CA MET A 1051 31.85 -23.52 25.26
C MET A 1051 30.60 -22.66 25.46
N MET A 1052 29.85 -22.84 26.55
CA MET A 1052 28.63 -22.06 26.81
C MET A 1052 28.70 -21.35 28.17
N SER A 1053 28.04 -20.22 28.27
CA SER A 1053 27.73 -19.52 29.52
C SER A 1053 26.22 -19.37 29.63
N VAL A 1054 25.65 -19.94 30.68
CA VAL A 1054 24.19 -19.97 30.90
C VAL A 1054 23.76 -18.85 31.86
N PRO A 1055 22.52 -18.34 31.74
CA PRO A 1055 22.03 -17.30 32.62
C PRO A 1055 21.82 -17.81 34.06
N GLN A 1056 22.46 -17.14 35.02
CA GLN A 1056 22.31 -17.40 36.46
C GLN A 1056 21.87 -16.14 37.21
N PRO A 1057 20.57 -15.82 37.23
CA PRO A 1057 20.05 -14.72 38.03
C PRO A 1057 20.36 -14.90 39.52
N GLY A 1058 20.59 -13.79 40.22
CA GLY A 1058 20.79 -13.77 41.67
C GLY A 1058 19.57 -14.31 42.43
N ALA A 1059 19.76 -14.76 43.67
CA ALA A 1059 18.71 -15.38 44.48
C ALA A 1059 17.53 -14.43 44.79
N ASP A 1060 17.76 -13.13 44.77
CA ASP A 1060 16.80 -12.05 44.95
C ASP A 1060 16.08 -11.64 43.66
N ILE A 1061 16.50 -12.17 42.50
CA ILE A 1061 15.95 -11.87 41.18
C ILE A 1061 14.99 -12.96 40.73
N THR A 1062 13.73 -12.57 40.52
CA THR A 1062 12.75 -13.39 39.81
C THR A 1062 12.78 -13.05 38.33
N HIS A 1063 13.46 -13.87 37.54
CA HIS A 1063 13.48 -13.75 36.08
C HIS A 1063 12.14 -14.24 35.47
N ALA A 1064 11.60 -13.51 34.49
CA ALA A 1064 10.32 -13.85 33.84
C ALA A 1064 10.44 -14.85 32.68
N TRP A 1065 11.67 -15.07 32.19
CA TRP A 1065 11.99 -16.06 31.15
C TRP A 1065 11.12 -15.90 29.91
N TYR A 1066 11.11 -14.67 29.39
CA TYR A 1066 10.47 -14.38 28.11
C TYR A 1066 11.11 -15.21 27.00
N LYS A 1067 12.45 -15.21 26.97
CA LYS A 1067 13.30 -16.09 26.18
C LYS A 1067 14.48 -16.52 27.04
N TYR A 1068 15.07 -17.67 26.71
CA TYR A 1068 16.26 -18.18 27.39
C TYR A 1068 17.49 -17.78 26.58
N ASN A 1069 18.35 -16.96 27.16
CA ASN A 1069 19.47 -16.38 26.43
C ASN A 1069 20.79 -16.85 27.02
N LEU A 1070 21.63 -17.48 26.21
CA LEU A 1070 22.93 -18.02 26.60
C LEU A 1070 24.03 -17.49 25.68
N GLN A 1071 25.27 -17.51 26.14
CA GLN A 1071 26.42 -17.06 25.34
C GLN A 1071 27.30 -18.24 24.94
N VAL A 1072 27.72 -18.25 23.69
CA VAL A 1072 28.68 -19.20 23.11
C VAL A 1072 30.06 -18.56 23.12
N ARG A 1073 31.07 -19.29 23.61
CA ARG A 1073 32.47 -18.88 23.62
C ARG A 1073 33.09 -19.07 22.24
N VAL A 1074 32.86 -18.09 21.37
CA VAL A 1074 33.29 -18.13 19.96
C VAL A 1074 34.80 -18.24 19.78
N ASP A 1075 35.59 -17.78 20.75
CA ASP A 1075 37.05 -17.91 20.82
C ASP A 1075 37.54 -19.36 20.88
N ARG A 1076 36.65 -20.31 21.19
CA ARG A 1076 36.96 -21.74 21.37
C ARG A 1076 36.38 -22.64 20.28
N LEU A 1077 35.67 -22.10 19.29
CA LEU A 1077 35.11 -22.88 18.19
C LEU A 1077 36.23 -23.27 17.21
N GLN A 1078 36.62 -24.55 17.21
CA GLN A 1078 37.75 -25.04 16.40
C GLN A 1078 37.38 -25.37 14.93
N ALA A 1079 36.08 -25.49 14.59
CA ALA A 1079 35.62 -25.90 13.26
C ALA A 1079 34.23 -25.38 12.80
N ARG A 1080 33.47 -24.67 13.64
CA ARG A 1080 32.16 -24.04 13.32
C ARG A 1080 32.33 -22.51 13.38
N SER A 1081 31.88 -21.77 12.37
CA SER A 1081 32.39 -20.43 12.03
C SER A 1081 31.60 -19.26 12.65
N SER A 1082 30.41 -19.47 13.23
CA SER A 1082 29.68 -18.41 13.98
C SER A 1082 28.45 -18.93 14.73
N VAL A 1083 27.90 -18.12 15.64
CA VAL A 1083 26.57 -18.39 16.24
C VAL A 1083 25.45 -18.41 15.21
N ALA A 1084 25.59 -17.72 14.07
CA ALA A 1084 24.60 -17.77 12.99
C ALA A 1084 24.49 -19.18 12.37
N GLU A 1085 25.61 -19.89 12.24
CA GLU A 1085 25.64 -21.27 11.77
C GLU A 1085 25.02 -22.22 12.81
N ILE A 1086 25.34 -22.02 14.10
CA ILE A 1086 24.70 -22.77 15.20
C ILE A 1086 23.18 -22.58 15.16
N VAL A 1087 22.70 -21.34 14.96
CA VAL A 1087 21.26 -21.05 14.83
C VAL A 1087 20.67 -21.72 13.60
N ALA A 1088 21.35 -21.73 12.45
CA ALA A 1088 20.87 -22.38 11.24
C ALA A 1088 20.69 -23.89 11.45
N GLU A 1089 21.69 -24.56 12.04
CA GLU A 1089 21.63 -26.00 12.30
C GLU A 1089 20.57 -26.36 13.36
N LEU A 1090 20.45 -25.57 14.44
CA LEU A 1090 19.39 -25.79 15.43
C LEU A 1090 18.00 -25.62 14.80
N ARG A 1091 17.83 -24.68 13.86
CA ARG A 1091 16.57 -24.51 13.11
C ARG A 1091 16.29 -25.65 12.14
N GLU A 1092 17.31 -26.20 11.49
CA GLU A 1092 17.18 -27.43 10.67
C GLU A 1092 16.73 -28.62 11.52
N ARG A 1093 17.18 -28.67 12.79
CA ARG A 1093 16.69 -29.64 13.80
C ARG A 1093 15.31 -29.29 14.37
N GLY A 1094 14.64 -28.26 13.85
CA GLY A 1094 13.29 -27.85 14.23
C GLY A 1094 13.20 -27.08 15.56
N ILE A 1095 14.29 -26.55 16.09
CA ILE A 1095 14.32 -25.80 17.36
C ILE A 1095 14.08 -24.31 17.09
N THR A 1096 13.14 -23.70 17.83
CA THR A 1096 12.92 -22.25 17.76
C THR A 1096 14.03 -21.49 18.49
N CYS A 1097 14.98 -20.96 17.72
CA CYS A 1097 16.11 -20.16 18.22
C CYS A 1097 16.48 -18.98 17.31
N GLY A 1098 17.34 -18.08 17.82
CA GLY A 1098 17.87 -16.94 17.07
C GLY A 1098 19.01 -16.23 17.81
N PRO A 1099 19.57 -15.16 17.23
CA PRO A 1099 20.69 -14.41 17.82
C PRO A 1099 20.28 -13.46 18.96
N GLY A 1100 18.97 -13.29 19.23
CA GLY A 1100 18.46 -12.37 20.24
C GLY A 1100 18.22 -10.95 19.72
N SER A 1101 18.28 -9.96 20.62
CA SER A 1101 18.04 -8.54 20.30
C SER A 1101 19.20 -7.91 19.52
N CYS A 1102 18.95 -6.74 18.91
CA CYS A 1102 19.96 -5.95 18.21
C CYS A 1102 21.15 -5.69 19.16
N PRO A 1103 22.39 -6.03 18.76
CA PRO A 1103 23.55 -5.87 19.64
C PRO A 1103 23.92 -4.42 19.88
N ASP A 1104 23.78 -3.56 18.88
CA ASP A 1104 24.07 -2.14 19.01
C ASP A 1104 23.10 -1.33 18.15
N MET A 1105 22.05 -0.81 18.78
CA MET A 1105 21.02 -0.01 18.12
C MET A 1105 21.56 1.32 17.59
N SER A 1106 22.72 1.79 18.07
CA SER A 1106 23.31 3.06 17.63
C SER A 1106 23.86 2.97 16.20
N LYS A 1107 24.15 1.74 15.72
CA LYS A 1107 24.65 1.46 14.37
C LYS A 1107 23.55 1.27 13.32
N GLU A 1108 22.29 1.28 13.73
CA GLU A 1108 21.16 1.13 12.80
C GLU A 1108 21.10 2.29 11.80
N ALA A 1109 20.73 1.99 10.55
CA ALA A 1109 20.70 2.97 9.46
C ALA A 1109 19.77 4.16 9.74
N ALA A 1110 18.81 4.01 10.65
CA ALA A 1110 17.95 5.09 11.15
C ALA A 1110 18.73 6.27 11.73
N PHE A 1111 19.97 6.06 12.17
CA PHE A 1111 20.86 7.08 12.72
C PHE A 1111 21.84 7.66 11.72
N ALA A 1112 21.87 7.22 10.46
CA ALA A 1112 22.86 7.66 9.48
C ALA A 1112 22.88 9.19 9.22
N SER A 1113 21.79 9.89 9.50
CA SER A 1113 21.64 11.35 9.36
C SER A 1113 21.64 12.11 10.69
N ARG A 1114 21.90 11.43 11.81
CA ARG A 1114 21.86 12.00 13.17
C ARG A 1114 23.21 11.83 13.86
N GLU A 1115 23.57 12.79 14.68
CA GLU A 1115 24.68 12.62 15.61
C GLU A 1115 24.22 11.68 16.74
N VAL A 1116 25.00 10.64 17.01
CA VAL A 1116 24.66 9.64 18.02
C VAL A 1116 25.63 9.73 19.18
N LYS A 1117 25.10 9.92 20.38
CA LYS A 1117 25.90 9.97 21.61
C LYS A 1117 25.93 8.58 22.24
N THR A 1118 27.13 8.01 22.37
CA THR A 1118 27.38 6.66 22.91
C THR A 1118 28.42 6.70 24.03
N ASP A 1119 28.39 5.74 24.95
CA ASP A 1119 29.46 5.52 25.94
C ASP A 1119 30.67 4.87 25.26
N GLY A 1120 31.52 5.70 24.64
CA GLY A 1120 32.63 5.24 23.82
C GLY A 1120 32.15 4.33 22.68
N ASP A 1121 32.81 3.17 22.54
CA ASP A 1121 32.54 2.21 21.47
C ASP A 1121 31.55 1.09 21.86
N LEU A 1122 30.89 1.20 23.03
CA LEU A 1122 29.93 0.21 23.54
C LEU A 1122 30.50 -1.23 23.53
N PRO A 1123 31.61 -1.46 24.25
CA PRO A 1123 32.39 -2.70 24.13
C PRO A 1123 31.60 -3.96 24.50
N SER A 1124 30.74 -3.91 25.51
CA SER A 1124 29.97 -5.07 25.97
C SER A 1124 28.87 -5.42 24.98
N ALA A 1125 28.10 -4.42 24.55
CA ALA A 1125 27.06 -4.55 23.52
C ALA A 1125 27.64 -5.11 22.20
N THR A 1126 28.81 -4.61 21.77
CA THR A 1126 29.53 -5.09 20.58
C THR A 1126 30.01 -6.54 20.75
N ALA A 1127 30.56 -6.90 21.92
CA ALA A 1127 31.04 -8.26 22.19
C ALA A 1127 29.91 -9.30 22.30
N LEU A 1128 28.71 -8.89 22.69
CA LEU A 1128 27.54 -9.77 22.79
C LEU A 1128 26.93 -10.15 21.43
N GLY A 1129 27.13 -9.34 20.38
CA GLY A 1129 26.57 -9.58 19.05
C GLY A 1129 26.89 -10.95 18.45
N PRO A 1130 28.17 -11.35 18.35
CA PRO A 1130 28.53 -12.63 17.76
C PRO A 1130 28.39 -13.83 18.70
N THR A 1131 28.11 -13.65 19.99
CA THR A 1131 28.15 -14.71 21.01
C THR A 1131 26.78 -15.20 21.46
N ASN A 1132 25.71 -14.47 21.17
CA ASN A 1132 24.43 -14.68 21.83
C ASN A 1132 23.50 -15.67 21.11
N LEU A 1133 23.02 -16.69 21.83
CA LEU A 1133 22.06 -17.68 21.36
C LEU A 1133 20.79 -17.64 22.23
N MET A 1134 19.67 -17.30 21.60
CA MET A 1134 18.35 -17.20 22.23
C MET A 1134 17.48 -18.40 21.87
N LEU A 1135 16.93 -19.07 22.88
CA LEU A 1135 16.04 -20.23 22.78
C LEU A 1135 14.64 -19.90 23.29
N ALA A 1136 13.63 -20.56 22.73
CA ALA A 1136 12.27 -20.52 23.27
C ALA A 1136 12.15 -21.39 24.52
N VAL A 1137 11.44 -20.89 25.53
CA VAL A 1137 11.16 -21.58 26.82
C VAL A 1137 9.72 -21.36 27.27
N ASP A 1138 8.81 -21.13 26.33
CA ASP A 1138 7.41 -20.89 26.67
C ASP A 1138 6.75 -22.08 27.37
N HIS A 1139 5.59 -21.82 27.95
CA HIS A 1139 4.90 -22.76 28.82
C HIS A 1139 4.25 -23.94 28.08
N LEU A 1140 4.27 -23.95 26.74
CA LEU A 1140 3.70 -25.04 25.93
C LEU A 1140 4.71 -26.17 25.70
N PHE A 1141 5.97 -25.98 26.08
CA PHE A 1141 6.97 -27.04 26.15
C PHE A 1141 6.83 -27.84 27.45
N ASP A 1142 6.85 -29.16 27.31
CA ASP A 1142 7.02 -30.09 28.42
C ASP A 1142 8.51 -30.45 28.65
N GLU A 1143 8.76 -31.25 29.68
CA GLU A 1143 10.10 -31.68 30.09
C GLU A 1143 10.84 -32.43 28.98
N ARG A 1144 10.15 -33.24 28.15
CA ARG A 1144 10.77 -34.01 27.06
C ARG A 1144 11.25 -33.07 25.96
N HIS A 1145 10.47 -32.06 25.61
CA HIS A 1145 10.88 -31.05 24.63
C HIS A 1145 12.15 -30.34 25.10
N ILE A 1146 12.17 -29.87 26.35
CA ILE A 1146 13.33 -29.13 26.88
C ILE A 1146 14.57 -30.03 26.99
N GLN A 1147 14.40 -31.30 27.35
CA GLN A 1147 15.50 -32.26 27.38
C GLN A 1147 16.12 -32.47 25.99
N ALA A 1148 15.28 -32.62 24.97
CA ALA A 1148 15.72 -32.77 23.59
C ALA A 1148 16.39 -31.49 23.07
N ILE A 1149 15.81 -30.31 23.35
CA ILE A 1149 16.42 -29.01 23.00
C ILE A 1149 17.80 -28.88 23.64
N GLY A 1150 17.92 -29.13 24.95
CA GLY A 1150 19.21 -29.04 25.65
C GLY A 1150 20.23 -30.03 25.08
N SER A 1151 19.82 -31.25 24.76
CA SER A 1151 20.71 -32.27 24.18
C SER A 1151 21.24 -31.86 22.80
N HIS A 1152 20.36 -31.38 21.91
CA HIS A 1152 20.77 -30.89 20.58
C HIS A 1152 21.63 -29.63 20.67
N VAL A 1153 21.34 -28.71 21.59
CA VAL A 1153 22.19 -27.52 21.78
C VAL A 1153 23.60 -27.93 22.21
N ARG A 1154 23.75 -28.91 23.11
CA ARG A 1154 25.09 -29.43 23.46
C ARG A 1154 25.79 -30.05 22.24
N GLU A 1155 25.07 -30.85 21.46
CA GLU A 1155 25.61 -31.55 20.30
C GLU A 1155 26.04 -30.60 19.17
N VAL A 1156 25.26 -29.55 18.91
CA VAL A 1156 25.56 -28.55 17.88
C VAL A 1156 26.65 -27.58 18.31
N VAL A 1157 26.75 -27.27 19.61
CA VAL A 1157 27.81 -26.38 20.08
C VAL A 1157 29.14 -27.13 20.16
N ALA A 1158 29.13 -28.43 20.50
CA ALA A 1158 30.29 -29.33 20.44
C ALA A 1158 30.84 -29.48 19.01
#